data_AF-A0A7C8BRF8-F1
#
_entry.id   AF-A0A7C8BRF8-F1
#
_cell.length_a   1.000
_cell.length_b   1.000
_cell.length_c   1.000
_cell.angle_alpha   90.00
_cell.angle_beta   90.00
_cell.angle_gamma   90.00
#
_symmetry.space_group_name_H-M   'P 1'
#
loop_
_entity.id
_entity.type
_entity.pdbx_description
1 polymer ?
#
loop_
_entity_poly.entity_id
_entity_poly.type
_entity_poly.pdbx_seq_one_letter_code
_entity_poly.pdbx_strand_id
1 'polypeptide(L)'
;MLTDTLNELVICGDAALTISNDDPAVAANATVWIAAGTQARISFDNVNINSPIPVTIERNRDADGNTVSPQTSLWLTLAKGSSNTLMATANRRAPAIRCGEGTSLTIDDDIPNIDVSGNAIAMNPAKYPGRIPDGVTFKAADGKTYTAGTTQGGSRLNLLESDDPGSLTATGGILAAGIGGGAYENAGRMVFNGGNLNVTAIDGSLANGMGAGIGGGHGSCGTYMEFNGGRVEAKASFHGAGIGGGAWAYSSHYPDTDSYLFADALDCGIPSTPDGSGANDPARTQAGDIYVNGGVVIPKAAAHGNALGQGCVSNNKGHEIVIAGGTVLPDTSAPHSEGGDPKAIGANQGNVVVIGGSVRIGTVTHENGVVANEQYQALINGAMSNDSAYGTYPYDPASTSNPIVKMVAIDLMAELEKTNSSGNNPIIDWNLQVGGMDWPYGSPATFTNGKLYLWLPEEAMEKQISVKLTYADDDGNVRQVLPLFREPGQAGDLLKRYLDFEIDDKDYLSSLTKYYDGTPLPAYDLASKPITTPAPDNKVLDKVTDSSGKQLIEYRYQPHDRIPGDNGETAAPTGPETSSTTMPVNVGALKITLVSKQYADESSSDAEIAEFAKSYWGHRAVMWGRVMPIASQVRDLAAEWVDETDAGQKPGGNPHPSDQSLKVSAVIERAKTVDGQDGSEPTKPTCAAPEGRVQLYVDGEPVGGPIELRFEDKKDEKGNVILGEDGKPAFPQNAVRAGDDGAGHYTQFFYTFKPSETDHLVPSVGAEGRHEVSLKFLPPDEGQQASGAPANFLESIDPAEDPDAAPKVEVAIDPIDPNPTTKLETPDGFDPALPPPSI
;
A
#
# COMPACT_ATOMS: atom_id res chain seq x y z
N MET A 1 -53.84 -5.98 17.98
CA MET A 1 -53.71 -5.04 16.83
C MET A 1 -53.77 -3.64 17.38
N LEU A 2 -52.63 -2.96 17.49
CA LEU A 2 -52.62 -1.50 17.59
C LEU A 2 -53.06 -0.95 16.23
N THR A 3 -54.02 -0.04 16.21
CA THR A 3 -54.45 0.66 15.00
C THR A 3 -54.32 2.15 15.26
N ASP A 4 -53.52 2.83 14.44
CA ASP A 4 -53.41 4.28 14.44
C ASP A 4 -54.11 4.90 13.25
N THR A 5 -54.67 6.09 13.46
CA THR A 5 -55.02 6.98 12.37
C THR A 5 -53.82 7.87 12.11
N LEU A 6 -53.15 7.65 10.98
CA LEU A 6 -52.01 8.44 10.53
C LEU A 6 -52.49 9.62 9.69
N ASN A 7 -51.81 10.77 9.83
CA ASN A 7 -51.97 11.91 8.93
C ASN A 7 -50.92 11.79 7.82
N GLU A 8 -51.28 11.14 6.73
CA GLU A 8 -50.32 10.74 5.69
C GLU A 8 -50.17 11.80 4.59
N LEU A 9 -48.92 12.15 4.29
CA LEU A 9 -48.50 12.69 3.00
C LEU A 9 -47.95 11.53 2.16
N VAL A 10 -48.75 11.04 1.21
CA VAL A 10 -48.39 9.89 0.38
C VAL A 10 -47.68 10.36 -0.90
N ILE A 11 -46.47 9.85 -1.12
CA ILE A 11 -45.66 10.11 -2.30
C ILE A 11 -45.80 8.94 -3.26
N CYS A 12 -46.38 9.21 -4.44
CA CYS A 12 -46.76 8.20 -5.44
C CYS A 12 -45.96 8.28 -6.76
N GLY A 13 -44.92 9.11 -6.82
CA GLY A 13 -44.16 9.37 -8.04
C GLY A 13 -42.70 9.72 -7.77
N ASP A 14 -41.93 9.87 -8.84
CA ASP A 14 -40.48 10.09 -8.86
C ASP A 14 -40.07 11.58 -9.00
N ALA A 15 -41.06 12.47 -9.15
CA ALA A 15 -40.83 13.91 -9.20
C ALA A 15 -40.13 14.38 -7.91
N ALA A 16 -39.10 15.22 -8.05
CA ALA A 16 -38.41 15.80 -6.91
C ALA A 16 -39.35 16.74 -6.13
N LEU A 17 -39.41 16.55 -4.81
CA LEU A 17 -40.25 17.33 -3.91
C LEU A 17 -39.42 17.97 -2.81
N THR A 18 -39.76 19.19 -2.41
CA THR A 18 -39.24 19.81 -1.19
C THR A 18 -40.33 19.80 -0.14
N ILE A 19 -39.99 19.34 1.06
CA ILE A 19 -40.88 19.32 2.22
C ILE A 19 -40.29 20.24 3.29
N SER A 20 -41.14 21.10 3.85
CA SER A 20 -40.79 22.05 4.90
C SER A 20 -41.98 22.22 5.84
N ASN A 21 -41.72 22.54 7.11
CA ASN A 21 -42.76 23.02 8.01
C ASN A 21 -43.02 24.51 7.77
N ASP A 22 -44.27 24.95 7.89
CA ASP A 22 -44.61 26.39 7.89
C ASP A 22 -43.92 27.12 9.06
N ASP A 23 -43.82 26.45 10.20
CA ASP A 23 -43.06 26.86 11.38
C ASP A 23 -42.19 25.68 11.87
N PRO A 24 -40.88 25.67 11.59
CA PRO A 24 -39.96 24.61 12.03
C PRO A 24 -39.86 24.45 13.56
N ALA A 25 -40.28 25.44 14.34
CA ALA A 25 -40.31 25.34 15.80
C ALA A 25 -41.47 24.47 16.31
N VAL A 26 -42.48 24.19 15.48
CA VAL A 26 -43.67 23.42 15.83
C VAL A 26 -43.68 22.08 15.10
N ALA A 27 -43.57 20.99 15.88
CA ALA A 27 -43.61 19.64 15.32
C ALA A 27 -44.98 19.33 14.71
N ALA A 28 -44.98 18.86 13.46
CA ALA A 28 -46.15 18.37 12.78
C ALA A 28 -46.43 16.91 13.17
N ASN A 29 -47.70 16.58 13.47
CA ASN A 29 -48.13 15.18 13.54
C ASN A 29 -48.53 14.71 12.13
N ALA A 30 -47.54 14.29 11.36
CA ALA A 30 -47.68 13.81 9.99
C ALA A 30 -46.77 12.60 9.73
N THR A 31 -47.09 11.81 8.70
CA THR A 31 -46.27 10.70 8.20
C THR A 31 -46.00 10.91 6.73
N VAL A 32 -44.72 10.94 6.33
CA VAL A 32 -44.33 10.88 4.92
C VAL A 32 -44.32 9.41 4.51
N TRP A 33 -45.24 9.03 3.63
CA TRP A 33 -45.44 7.64 3.20
C TRP A 33 -44.99 7.49 1.74
N ILE A 34 -43.94 6.69 1.49
CA ILE A 34 -43.51 6.37 0.13
C ILE A 34 -44.28 5.14 -0.35
N ALA A 35 -45.15 5.31 -1.34
CA ALA A 35 -46.00 4.24 -1.82
C ALA A 35 -45.22 3.13 -2.52
N ALA A 36 -45.71 1.90 -2.41
CA ALA A 36 -45.12 0.72 -3.06
C ALA A 36 -44.76 0.96 -4.55
N GLY A 37 -43.53 0.63 -4.93
CA GLY A 37 -43.02 0.73 -6.29
C GLY A 37 -42.55 2.13 -6.70
N THR A 38 -42.52 3.08 -5.77
CA THR A 38 -42.10 4.47 -6.03
C THR A 38 -40.59 4.66 -5.84
N GLN A 39 -39.92 5.36 -6.76
CA GLN A 39 -38.55 5.85 -6.58
C GLN A 39 -38.57 7.33 -6.19
N ALA A 40 -38.85 7.63 -4.92
CA ALA A 40 -39.05 9.00 -4.45
C ALA A 40 -37.74 9.78 -4.30
N ARG A 41 -37.78 11.07 -4.66
CA ARG A 41 -36.72 12.06 -4.44
C ARG A 41 -37.27 13.21 -3.62
N ILE A 42 -36.78 13.38 -2.39
CA ILE A 42 -37.30 14.36 -1.44
C ILE A 42 -36.15 15.19 -0.89
N SER A 43 -36.33 16.50 -0.82
CA SER A 43 -35.47 17.42 -0.07
C SER A 43 -36.19 17.86 1.21
N PHE A 44 -35.59 17.61 2.36
CA PHE A 44 -36.05 18.20 3.63
C PHE A 44 -35.38 19.55 3.85
N ASP A 45 -36.21 20.57 4.04
CA ASP A 45 -35.80 21.93 4.35
C ASP A 45 -36.53 22.40 5.60
N ASN A 46 -35.86 22.27 6.75
CA ASN A 46 -36.36 22.65 8.06
C ASN A 46 -37.64 21.89 8.47
N VAL A 47 -37.61 20.57 8.30
CA VAL A 47 -38.70 19.66 8.66
C VAL A 47 -38.68 19.34 10.16
N ASN A 48 -39.83 19.36 10.82
CA ASN A 48 -40.00 18.94 12.21
C ASN A 48 -41.27 18.09 12.33
N ILE A 49 -41.10 16.78 12.48
CA ILE A 49 -42.19 15.80 12.56
C ILE A 49 -42.12 15.01 13.86
N ASN A 50 -43.25 14.95 14.57
CA ASN A 50 -43.47 14.05 15.70
C ASN A 50 -44.77 13.28 15.48
N SER A 51 -44.65 12.00 15.15
CA SER A 51 -45.80 11.15 14.83
C SER A 51 -45.52 9.69 15.19
N PRO A 52 -46.51 8.77 15.11
CA PRO A 52 -46.28 7.36 15.38
C PRO A 52 -45.17 6.75 14.51
N ILE A 53 -45.08 7.17 13.24
CA ILE A 53 -44.04 6.81 12.28
C ILE A 53 -43.79 8.02 11.36
N PRO A 54 -42.70 8.79 11.55
CA PRO A 54 -42.47 10.03 10.78
C PRO A 54 -42.29 9.80 9.29
N VAL A 55 -41.48 8.81 8.90
CA VAL A 55 -41.23 8.45 7.51
C VAL A 55 -41.29 6.94 7.36
N THR A 56 -41.97 6.45 6.32
CA THR A 56 -42.03 5.02 6.00
C THR A 56 -41.89 4.77 4.51
N ILE A 57 -41.11 3.76 4.17
CA ILE A 57 -40.93 3.27 2.80
C ILE A 57 -41.68 1.95 2.69
N GLU A 58 -42.77 1.93 1.92
CA GLU A 58 -43.59 0.71 1.77
C GLU A 58 -42.95 -0.26 0.78
N ARG A 59 -42.84 -1.54 1.16
CA ARG A 59 -42.29 -2.59 0.29
C ARG A 59 -43.20 -2.90 -0.90
N ASN A 60 -42.62 -2.83 -2.10
CA ASN A 60 -43.30 -3.26 -3.33
C ASN A 60 -43.36 -4.78 -3.39
N ARG A 61 -44.59 -5.33 -3.48
CA ARG A 61 -44.82 -6.77 -3.42
C ARG A 61 -45.94 -7.24 -4.34
N ASP A 62 -45.83 -8.48 -4.80
CA ASP A 62 -46.93 -9.15 -5.51
C ASP A 62 -48.00 -9.68 -4.54
N ALA A 63 -49.03 -10.33 -5.10
CA ALA A 63 -50.12 -10.91 -4.31
C ALA A 63 -49.68 -12.08 -3.40
N ASP A 64 -48.55 -12.72 -3.71
CA ASP A 64 -47.96 -13.80 -2.93
C ASP A 64 -47.04 -13.25 -1.81
N GLY A 65 -46.81 -11.94 -1.79
CA GLY A 65 -45.99 -11.25 -0.80
C GLY A 65 -44.50 -11.18 -1.16
N ASN A 66 -44.09 -11.62 -2.36
CA ASN A 66 -42.70 -11.52 -2.82
C ASN A 66 -42.35 -10.09 -3.19
N THR A 67 -41.13 -9.66 -2.89
CA THR A 67 -40.64 -8.33 -3.32
C THR A 67 -40.51 -8.29 -4.84
N VAL A 68 -41.05 -7.25 -5.48
CA VAL A 68 -41.04 -7.10 -6.95
C VAL A 68 -40.42 -5.77 -7.40
N SER A 69 -39.95 -5.75 -8.65
CA SER A 69 -39.35 -4.58 -9.27
C SER A 69 -40.42 -3.63 -9.86
N PRO A 70 -40.21 -2.30 -9.81
CA PRO A 70 -39.10 -1.62 -9.16
C PRO A 70 -39.23 -1.67 -7.63
N GLN A 71 -38.11 -1.85 -6.95
CA GLN A 71 -38.04 -1.73 -5.50
C GLN A 71 -38.40 -0.30 -5.07
N THR A 72 -39.17 -0.15 -3.98
CA THR A 72 -39.48 1.17 -3.45
C THR A 72 -38.22 1.79 -2.84
N SER A 73 -37.93 3.03 -3.21
CA SER A 73 -36.74 3.74 -2.75
C SER A 73 -37.03 5.18 -2.35
N LEU A 74 -36.31 5.67 -1.35
CA LEU A 74 -36.26 7.08 -0.97
C LEU A 74 -34.83 7.61 -1.10
N TRP A 75 -34.65 8.63 -1.95
CA TRP A 75 -33.48 9.51 -1.90
C TRP A 75 -33.87 10.78 -1.14
N LEU A 76 -33.30 10.95 0.06
CA LEU A 76 -33.54 12.06 0.96
C LEU A 76 -32.34 13.01 0.96
N THR A 77 -32.51 14.19 0.38
CA THR A 77 -31.55 15.29 0.46
C THR A 77 -31.84 16.17 1.66
N LEU A 78 -30.84 16.42 2.49
CA LEU A 78 -30.89 17.43 3.54
C LEU A 78 -30.46 18.76 2.92
N ALA A 79 -31.38 19.72 2.82
CA ALA A 79 -31.10 21.00 2.18
C ALA A 79 -29.95 21.73 2.91
N LYS A 80 -29.16 22.50 2.16
CA LYS A 80 -28.03 23.29 2.68
C LYS A 80 -28.39 24.08 3.94
N GLY A 81 -27.63 23.90 5.01
CA GLY A 81 -27.83 24.58 6.29
C GLY A 81 -29.17 24.30 7.00
N SER A 82 -29.98 23.36 6.50
CA SER A 82 -31.29 23.05 7.10
C SER A 82 -31.16 22.26 8.40
N SER A 83 -32.16 22.38 9.28
CA SER A 83 -32.26 21.59 10.51
C SER A 83 -33.53 20.77 10.53
N ASN A 84 -33.38 19.44 10.42
CA ASN A 84 -34.50 18.52 10.29
C ASN A 84 -34.60 17.62 11.53
N THR A 85 -35.81 17.41 12.04
CA THR A 85 -36.09 16.57 13.21
C THR A 85 -37.23 15.62 12.92
N LEU A 86 -36.98 14.33 13.14
CA LEU A 86 -37.96 13.26 13.07
C LEU A 86 -37.99 12.52 14.41
N MET A 87 -39.14 12.51 15.06
CA MET A 87 -39.33 11.80 16.32
C MET A 87 -40.51 10.84 16.20
N ALA A 88 -40.22 9.55 16.24
CA ALA A 88 -41.25 8.54 16.42
C ALA A 88 -41.81 8.63 17.83
N THR A 89 -43.10 8.42 17.98
CA THR A 89 -43.73 8.36 19.29
C THR A 89 -43.12 7.21 20.09
N ALA A 90 -42.57 7.49 21.27
CA ALA A 90 -41.71 6.56 22.02
C ALA A 90 -42.28 5.13 22.16
N ASN A 91 -43.56 4.98 22.45
CA ASN A 91 -44.18 3.66 22.68
C ASN A 91 -44.71 2.98 21.40
N ARG A 92 -44.51 3.57 20.20
CA ARG A 92 -45.09 3.08 18.94
C ARG A 92 -44.23 2.07 18.19
N ARG A 93 -43.06 1.68 18.72
CA ARG A 93 -42.22 0.60 18.15
C ARG A 93 -41.93 0.75 16.67
N ALA A 94 -41.81 1.99 16.23
CA ALA A 94 -41.54 2.37 14.87
C ALA A 94 -40.24 3.16 14.80
N PRO A 95 -39.47 3.02 13.72
CA PRO A 95 -38.34 3.90 13.45
C PRO A 95 -38.78 5.33 13.17
N ALA A 96 -37.85 6.28 13.28
CA ALA A 96 -38.05 7.63 12.76
C ALA A 96 -38.16 7.61 11.23
N ILE A 97 -37.30 6.80 10.59
CA ILE A 97 -37.38 6.45 9.18
C ILE A 97 -37.38 4.94 9.06
N ARG A 98 -38.52 4.36 8.66
CA ARG A 98 -38.63 2.93 8.40
C ARG A 98 -38.11 2.61 7.00
N CYS A 99 -37.05 1.81 6.96
CA CYS A 99 -36.48 1.18 5.77
C CYS A 99 -36.35 -0.31 6.07
N GLY A 100 -37.35 -1.09 5.64
CA GLY A 100 -37.41 -2.54 5.83
C GLY A 100 -36.81 -3.31 4.65
N GLU A 101 -36.52 -4.59 4.85
CA GLU A 101 -36.00 -5.50 3.82
C GLU A 101 -36.84 -5.42 2.53
N GLY A 102 -36.17 -5.35 1.37
CA GLY A 102 -36.84 -5.11 0.10
C GLY A 102 -37.23 -3.65 -0.17
N THR A 103 -36.71 -2.69 0.61
CA THR A 103 -36.76 -1.24 0.33
C THR A 103 -35.35 -0.62 0.43
N SER A 104 -35.18 0.61 -0.07
CA SER A 104 -33.87 1.28 -0.02
C SER A 104 -33.97 2.76 0.37
N LEU A 105 -33.03 3.22 1.17
CA LEU A 105 -32.89 4.59 1.62
C LEU A 105 -31.50 5.12 1.23
N THR A 106 -31.45 6.30 0.65
CA THR A 106 -30.24 7.09 0.49
C THR A 106 -30.45 8.43 1.19
N ILE A 107 -29.55 8.80 2.09
CA ILE A 107 -29.52 10.13 2.70
C ILE A 107 -28.30 10.87 2.16
N ASP A 108 -28.49 12.10 1.72
CA ASP A 108 -27.47 12.92 1.08
C ASP A 108 -27.58 14.38 1.58
N ASP A 109 -26.55 15.20 1.35
CA ASP A 109 -26.65 16.65 1.50
C ASP A 109 -26.97 17.34 0.15
N ASP A 110 -26.76 18.66 0.05
CA ASP A 110 -27.03 19.42 -1.17
C ASP A 110 -26.03 19.19 -2.31
N ILE A 111 -24.94 18.44 -2.05
CA ILE A 111 -23.96 17.98 -3.04
C ILE A 111 -24.19 16.48 -3.29
N PRO A 112 -24.95 16.10 -4.34
CA PRO A 112 -25.35 14.71 -4.51
C PRO A 112 -24.19 13.81 -4.95
N ASN A 113 -24.08 12.62 -4.37
CA ASN A 113 -23.13 11.58 -4.79
C ASN A 113 -23.61 10.86 -6.06
N ILE A 114 -23.68 11.61 -7.16
CA ILE A 114 -24.11 11.12 -8.48
C ILE A 114 -23.11 11.49 -9.57
N ASP A 115 -23.05 10.65 -10.60
CA ASP A 115 -22.32 10.96 -11.82
C ASP A 115 -23.05 12.04 -12.65
N VAL A 116 -22.39 12.54 -13.69
CA VAL A 116 -22.97 13.53 -14.62
C VAL A 116 -24.17 12.99 -15.43
N SER A 117 -24.42 11.68 -15.40
CA SER A 117 -25.59 11.05 -16.02
C SER A 117 -26.76 10.91 -15.04
N GLY A 118 -26.59 11.30 -13.78
CA GLY A 118 -27.61 11.24 -12.73
C GLY A 118 -27.70 9.90 -12.00
N ASN A 119 -26.74 8.98 -12.21
CA ASN A 119 -26.67 7.70 -11.52
C ASN A 119 -25.90 7.84 -10.20
N ALA A 120 -26.28 7.08 -9.17
CA ALA A 120 -25.51 7.00 -7.94
C ALA A 120 -24.08 6.52 -8.22
N ILE A 121 -23.10 7.17 -7.57
CA ILE A 121 -21.71 6.73 -7.63
C ILE A 121 -21.58 5.45 -6.79
N ALA A 122 -21.31 4.32 -7.45
CA ALA A 122 -21.10 3.04 -6.78
C ALA A 122 -19.64 2.91 -6.31
N MET A 123 -19.42 2.85 -4.99
CA MET A 123 -18.08 2.65 -4.45
C MET A 123 -17.58 1.23 -4.71
N ASN A 124 -16.26 1.08 -4.81
CA ASN A 124 -15.61 -0.20 -5.04
C ASN A 124 -14.34 -0.30 -4.19
N PRO A 125 -14.46 -0.62 -2.89
CA PRO A 125 -13.34 -0.63 -1.97
C PRO A 125 -12.23 -1.63 -2.34
N ALA A 126 -12.53 -2.67 -3.13
CA ALA A 126 -11.54 -3.65 -3.59
C ALA A 126 -10.52 -3.08 -4.57
N LYS A 127 -10.91 -2.06 -5.35
CA LYS A 127 -10.04 -1.43 -6.36
C LYS A 127 -9.74 0.03 -6.03
N TYR A 128 -10.65 0.68 -5.34
CA TYR A 128 -10.66 2.10 -5.05
C TYR A 128 -10.99 2.34 -3.57
N PRO A 129 -10.17 1.86 -2.62
CA PRO A 129 -10.45 2.04 -1.20
C PRO A 129 -10.52 3.53 -0.84
N GLY A 130 -11.67 3.94 -0.27
CA GLY A 130 -11.90 5.30 0.23
C GLY A 130 -11.77 6.40 -0.81
N ARG A 131 -12.01 6.10 -2.10
CA ARG A 131 -11.94 7.07 -3.20
C ARG A 131 -13.01 6.82 -4.24
N ILE A 132 -13.37 7.87 -4.96
CA ILE A 132 -14.27 7.80 -6.11
C ILE A 132 -13.60 6.91 -7.17
N PRO A 133 -14.31 5.90 -7.74
CA PRO A 133 -13.73 5.02 -8.74
C PRO A 133 -13.19 5.76 -9.96
N ASP A 134 -11.99 5.40 -10.40
CA ASP A 134 -11.36 6.05 -11.57
C ASP A 134 -12.26 5.95 -12.81
N GLY A 135 -12.31 7.03 -13.58
CA GLY A 135 -13.15 7.16 -14.78
C GLY A 135 -14.57 7.67 -14.49
N VAL A 136 -15.02 7.73 -13.24
CA VAL A 136 -16.30 8.37 -12.89
C VAL A 136 -16.18 9.89 -13.06
N THR A 137 -17.10 10.46 -13.83
CA THR A 137 -17.24 11.91 -14.01
C THR A 137 -18.39 12.44 -13.17
N PHE A 138 -18.13 13.44 -12.33
CA PHE A 138 -19.09 14.00 -11.37
C PHE A 138 -18.92 15.51 -11.23
N LYS A 139 -19.93 16.18 -10.66
CA LYS A 139 -19.86 17.59 -10.29
C LYS A 139 -19.56 17.70 -8.80
N ALA A 140 -18.45 18.35 -8.46
CA ALA A 140 -18.01 18.51 -7.08
C ALA A 140 -18.67 19.71 -6.37
N ALA A 141 -18.45 19.81 -5.07
CA ALA A 141 -18.89 20.91 -4.20
C ALA A 141 -18.41 22.28 -4.67
N ASP A 142 -17.21 22.38 -5.26
CA ASP A 142 -16.67 23.62 -5.85
C ASP A 142 -17.37 24.02 -7.18
N GLY A 143 -18.37 23.24 -7.60
CA GLY A 143 -19.17 23.45 -8.80
C GLY A 143 -18.52 22.97 -10.09
N LYS A 144 -17.26 22.50 -10.06
CA LYS A 144 -16.54 22.01 -11.24
C LYS A 144 -16.84 20.54 -11.50
N THR A 145 -16.62 20.14 -12.74
CA THR A 145 -16.69 18.74 -13.16
C THR A 145 -15.30 18.12 -13.08
N TYR A 146 -15.20 16.98 -12.39
CA TYR A 146 -13.99 16.17 -12.28
C TYR A 146 -14.20 14.81 -12.94
N THR A 147 -13.11 14.20 -13.39
CA THR A 147 -13.08 12.76 -13.70
C THR A 147 -12.04 12.11 -12.80
N ALA A 148 -12.50 11.20 -11.95
CA ALA A 148 -11.64 10.53 -10.97
C ALA A 148 -10.47 9.80 -11.67
N GLY A 149 -9.29 9.87 -11.05
CA GLY A 149 -8.07 9.24 -11.56
C GLY A 149 -7.33 10.01 -12.68
N THR A 150 -7.88 11.13 -13.18
CA THR A 150 -7.25 11.90 -14.28
C THR A 150 -6.36 13.06 -13.80
N THR A 151 -6.63 13.59 -12.60
CA THR A 151 -5.85 14.66 -11.98
C THR A 151 -5.51 14.27 -10.54
N GLN A 152 -4.37 14.76 -10.05
CA GLN A 152 -4.01 14.61 -8.64
C GLN A 152 -5.13 15.18 -7.75
N GLY A 153 -5.57 14.41 -6.76
CA GLY A 153 -6.70 14.78 -5.89
C GLY A 153 -8.09 14.73 -6.55
N GLY A 154 -8.22 14.33 -7.82
CA GLY A 154 -9.50 14.29 -8.53
C GLY A 154 -10.45 13.16 -8.13
N SER A 155 -9.99 12.23 -7.28
CA SER A 155 -10.75 11.05 -6.83
C SER A 155 -11.18 11.12 -5.36
N ARG A 156 -11.00 12.26 -4.69
CA ARG A 156 -11.26 12.38 -3.25
C ARG A 156 -12.76 12.43 -2.97
N LEU A 157 -13.20 11.78 -1.89
CA LEU A 157 -14.61 11.80 -1.47
C LEU A 157 -15.05 13.15 -0.91
N ASN A 158 -14.14 13.94 -0.32
CA ASN A 158 -14.46 15.29 0.17
C ASN A 158 -14.89 16.28 -0.93
N LEU A 159 -14.65 15.94 -2.21
CA LEU A 159 -15.18 16.72 -3.35
C LEU A 159 -16.70 16.59 -3.48
N LEU A 160 -17.30 15.61 -2.82
CA LEU A 160 -18.73 15.35 -2.82
C LEU A 160 -19.40 15.74 -1.49
N GLU A 161 -18.71 16.48 -0.62
CA GLU A 161 -19.26 16.92 0.68
C GLU A 161 -19.71 18.38 0.59
N SER A 162 -20.83 18.73 1.23
CA SER A 162 -21.22 20.13 1.38
C SER A 162 -20.36 20.88 2.39
N ASP A 163 -20.06 22.15 2.09
CA ASP A 163 -19.40 23.07 3.03
C ASP A 163 -20.36 23.58 4.13
N ASP A 164 -21.68 23.44 3.93
CA ASP A 164 -22.72 23.82 4.91
C ASP A 164 -23.84 22.76 4.90
N PRO A 165 -23.52 21.53 5.34
CA PRO A 165 -24.42 20.39 5.20
C PRO A 165 -25.69 20.55 6.04
N GLY A 166 -26.83 20.17 5.47
CA GLY A 166 -28.07 20.02 6.22
C GLY A 166 -27.95 18.96 7.31
N SER A 167 -28.76 19.10 8.36
CA SER A 167 -28.76 18.20 9.52
C SER A 167 -30.06 17.43 9.69
N LEU A 168 -29.96 16.22 10.25
CA LEU A 168 -31.09 15.36 10.58
C LEU A 168 -30.91 14.76 11.98
N THR A 169 -31.82 15.10 12.88
CA THR A 169 -32.00 14.41 14.16
C THR A 169 -33.14 13.40 14.02
N ALA A 170 -32.85 12.11 14.21
CA ALA A 170 -33.81 11.03 14.03
C ALA A 170 -33.91 10.16 15.30
N THR A 171 -35.09 10.12 15.93
CA THR A 171 -35.32 9.35 17.17
C THR A 171 -36.40 8.29 16.96
N GLY A 172 -36.01 7.02 17.04
CA GLY A 172 -36.91 5.86 16.92
C GLY A 172 -37.61 5.51 18.24
N GLY A 173 -38.76 4.84 18.16
CA GLY A 173 -39.48 4.33 19.33
C GLY A 173 -38.79 3.12 19.97
N ILE A 174 -39.30 2.67 21.13
CA ILE A 174 -38.81 1.47 21.82
C ILE A 174 -38.83 0.24 20.90
N LEU A 175 -37.89 -0.68 21.06
CA LEU A 175 -37.78 -1.92 20.24
C LEU A 175 -37.57 -1.71 18.72
N ALA A 176 -37.47 -0.48 18.22
CA ALA A 176 -37.22 -0.19 16.81
C ALA A 176 -35.87 0.52 16.65
N ALA A 177 -35.34 0.50 15.42
CA ALA A 177 -34.17 1.29 15.12
C ALA A 177 -34.49 2.80 15.14
N GLY A 178 -33.48 3.66 15.25
CA GLY A 178 -33.64 5.09 14.93
C GLY A 178 -33.97 5.28 13.45
N ILE A 179 -33.13 4.71 12.59
CA ILE A 179 -33.35 4.58 11.14
C ILE A 179 -33.12 3.11 10.75
N GLY A 180 -34.06 2.50 10.04
CA GLY A 180 -33.95 1.11 9.59
C GLY A 180 -35.22 0.29 9.86
N GLY A 181 -35.07 -0.90 10.45
CA GLY A 181 -36.15 -1.85 10.67
C GLY A 181 -36.96 -1.60 11.94
N GLY A 182 -38.25 -1.96 11.89
CA GLY A 182 -39.09 -2.12 13.08
C GLY A 182 -38.75 -3.38 13.89
N ALA A 183 -39.57 -3.70 14.90
CA ALA A 183 -39.44 -4.96 15.61
C ALA A 183 -39.76 -6.14 14.66
N TYR A 184 -38.90 -7.17 14.66
CA TYR A 184 -38.96 -8.36 13.81
C TYR A 184 -38.88 -8.09 12.30
N GLU A 185 -38.52 -6.88 11.90
CA GLU A 185 -38.36 -6.49 10.50
C GLU A 185 -36.88 -6.21 10.23
N ASN A 186 -36.27 -7.01 9.37
CA ASN A 186 -34.90 -6.74 8.90
C ASN A 186 -34.83 -5.37 8.23
N ALA A 187 -33.70 -4.68 8.40
CA ALA A 187 -33.48 -3.41 7.72
C ALA A 187 -33.40 -3.58 6.19
N GLY A 188 -33.73 -2.52 5.45
CA GLY A 188 -33.49 -2.42 4.02
C GLY A 188 -32.08 -1.95 3.68
N ARG A 189 -31.81 -1.71 2.40
CA ARG A 189 -30.52 -1.18 1.94
C ARG A 189 -30.42 0.30 2.30
N MET A 190 -29.39 0.69 3.05
CA MET A 190 -29.20 2.10 3.46
C MET A 190 -27.85 2.64 2.98
N VAL A 191 -27.85 3.85 2.43
CA VAL A 191 -26.66 4.58 1.97
C VAL A 191 -26.66 5.98 2.56
N PHE A 192 -25.53 6.41 3.10
CA PHE A 192 -25.33 7.72 3.71
C PHE A 192 -24.20 8.42 2.96
N ASN A 193 -24.57 9.39 2.13
CA ASN A 193 -23.69 10.06 1.19
C ASN A 193 -23.15 11.40 1.70
N GLY A 194 -23.89 12.07 2.59
CA GLY A 194 -23.57 13.40 3.09
C GLY A 194 -24.50 13.81 4.23
N GLY A 195 -24.27 15.00 4.77
CA GLY A 195 -25.11 15.59 5.82
C GLY A 195 -24.63 15.32 7.26
N ASN A 196 -25.26 16.03 8.21
CA ASN A 196 -25.01 15.91 9.65
C ASN A 196 -26.13 15.13 10.34
N LEU A 197 -25.90 13.85 10.64
CA LEU A 197 -26.91 12.96 11.21
C LEU A 197 -26.63 12.70 12.69
N ASN A 198 -27.69 12.84 13.49
CA ASN A 198 -27.73 12.39 14.88
C ASN A 198 -28.92 11.44 15.05
N VAL A 199 -28.64 10.14 15.12
CA VAL A 199 -29.64 9.09 15.14
C VAL A 199 -29.64 8.40 16.49
N THR A 200 -30.81 8.23 17.08
CA THR A 200 -30.98 7.59 18.39
C THR A 200 -32.09 6.56 18.34
N ALA A 201 -31.80 5.33 18.75
CA ALA A 201 -32.83 4.42 19.25
C ALA A 201 -33.11 4.78 20.71
N ILE A 202 -34.37 5.05 21.06
CA ILE A 202 -34.72 5.44 22.44
C ILE A 202 -34.25 4.34 23.40
N ASP A 203 -33.50 4.78 24.41
CA ASP A 203 -33.06 3.92 25.49
C ASP A 203 -34.30 3.46 26.29
N GLY A 204 -34.50 2.14 26.33
CA GLY A 204 -35.57 1.52 27.08
C GLY A 204 -35.06 0.98 28.42
N SER A 205 -35.96 0.44 29.24
CA SER A 205 -35.52 -0.48 30.30
C SER A 205 -34.81 -1.70 29.66
N LEU A 206 -34.22 -2.55 30.50
CA LEU A 206 -33.72 -3.90 30.13
C LEU A 206 -34.66 -4.68 29.18
N ALA A 207 -35.96 -4.36 29.19
CA ALA A 207 -37.01 -4.96 28.39
C ALA A 207 -37.21 -4.39 26.98
N ASN A 208 -36.97 -3.09 26.83
CA ASN A 208 -37.52 -2.32 25.72
C ASN A 208 -36.44 -1.65 24.85
N GLY A 209 -35.18 -1.68 25.28
CA GLY A 209 -34.05 -1.17 24.52
C GLY A 209 -33.38 -2.25 23.69
N MET A 210 -33.95 -2.62 22.54
CA MET A 210 -33.45 -3.72 21.68
C MET A 210 -33.09 -3.28 20.25
N GLY A 211 -33.35 -2.03 19.89
CA GLY A 211 -33.11 -1.51 18.54
C GLY A 211 -31.74 -0.84 18.38
N ALA A 212 -31.20 -0.92 17.18
CA ALA A 212 -29.97 -0.24 16.79
C ALA A 212 -30.21 1.26 16.53
N GLY A 213 -29.19 2.11 16.68
CA GLY A 213 -29.31 3.50 16.23
C GLY A 213 -29.65 3.55 14.74
N ILE A 214 -28.81 2.92 13.91
CA ILE A 214 -29.06 2.65 12.50
C ILE A 214 -28.99 1.14 12.27
N GLY A 215 -30.00 0.55 11.62
CA GLY A 215 -30.02 -0.88 11.28
C GLY A 215 -31.26 -1.61 11.79
N GLY A 216 -31.07 -2.73 12.48
CA GLY A 216 -32.17 -3.60 12.93
C GLY A 216 -32.88 -3.11 14.20
N GLY A 217 -34.20 -3.29 14.26
CA GLY A 217 -34.99 -3.27 15.50
C GLY A 217 -34.89 -4.59 16.31
N HIS A 218 -35.73 -4.75 17.34
CA HIS A 218 -35.80 -5.96 18.16
C HIS A 218 -35.98 -7.22 17.32
N GLY A 219 -35.14 -8.24 17.52
CA GLY A 219 -35.22 -9.50 16.81
C GLY A 219 -34.90 -9.42 15.33
N SER A 220 -34.22 -8.37 14.84
CA SER A 220 -33.97 -8.18 13.41
C SER A 220 -32.53 -7.79 13.05
N CYS A 221 -32.16 -8.00 11.78
CA CYS A 221 -30.82 -7.79 11.23
C CYS A 221 -30.64 -6.40 10.58
N GLY A 222 -29.38 -5.94 10.51
CA GLY A 222 -29.01 -4.67 9.85
C GLY A 222 -28.82 -4.71 8.33
N THR A 223 -28.79 -5.91 7.72
CA THR A 223 -28.68 -6.22 6.28
C THR A 223 -27.55 -5.53 5.50
N TYR A 224 -27.72 -4.30 4.99
CA TYR A 224 -26.71 -3.58 4.21
C TYR A 224 -26.69 -2.08 4.52
N MET A 225 -25.51 -1.58 4.89
CA MET A 225 -25.27 -0.17 5.18
C MET A 225 -23.97 0.32 4.54
N GLU A 226 -24.02 1.49 3.91
CA GLU A 226 -22.87 2.10 3.24
C GLU A 226 -22.74 3.58 3.62
N PHE A 227 -21.55 3.99 4.06
CA PHE A 227 -21.23 5.35 4.49
C PHE A 227 -20.15 5.92 3.57
N ASN A 228 -20.53 6.86 2.72
CA ASN A 228 -19.68 7.47 1.70
C ASN A 228 -19.22 8.88 2.08
N GLY A 229 -19.96 9.54 2.97
CA GLY A 229 -19.69 10.91 3.38
C GLY A 229 -20.53 11.38 4.58
N GLY A 230 -20.39 12.66 4.91
CA GLY A 230 -21.08 13.33 6.01
C GLY A 230 -20.54 13.00 7.39
N ARG A 231 -21.25 13.47 8.43
CA ARG A 231 -21.01 13.12 9.84
C ARG A 231 -22.21 12.35 10.37
N VAL A 232 -22.03 11.07 10.64
CA VAL A 232 -23.09 10.19 11.14
C VAL A 232 -22.79 9.75 12.57
N GLU A 233 -23.57 10.25 13.51
CA GLU A 233 -23.57 9.81 14.89
C GLU A 233 -24.82 8.96 15.16
N ALA A 234 -24.62 7.73 15.64
CA ALA A 234 -25.72 6.77 15.83
C ALA A 234 -25.61 6.08 17.17
N LYS A 235 -26.63 6.26 18.02
CA LYS A 235 -26.68 5.75 19.38
C LYS A 235 -27.66 4.58 19.50
N ALA A 236 -27.15 3.49 20.04
CA ALA A 236 -27.92 2.30 20.38
C ALA A 236 -28.92 2.54 21.52
N SER A 237 -29.95 1.69 21.57
CA SER A 237 -30.68 1.41 22.82
C SER A 237 -29.99 0.28 23.59
N PHE A 238 -30.28 0.12 24.89
CA PHE A 238 -29.65 -0.82 25.84
C PHE A 238 -28.93 -2.07 25.24
N HIS A 239 -29.61 -2.88 24.42
CA HIS A 239 -29.12 -4.11 23.82
C HIS A 239 -28.73 -4.01 22.34
N GLY A 240 -29.17 -2.97 21.62
CA GLY A 240 -28.90 -2.83 20.18
C GLY A 240 -27.46 -2.40 19.88
N ALA A 241 -27.09 -2.43 18.61
CA ALA A 241 -25.84 -1.81 18.14
C ALA A 241 -26.00 -0.30 17.91
N GLY A 242 -24.91 0.46 17.94
CA GLY A 242 -24.95 1.86 17.48
C GLY A 242 -25.34 1.91 16.00
N ILE A 243 -24.60 1.14 15.20
CA ILE A 243 -24.88 0.87 13.78
C ILE A 243 -24.75 -0.64 13.56
N GLY A 244 -25.77 -1.28 13.00
CA GLY A 244 -25.76 -2.70 12.68
C GLY A 244 -27.02 -3.45 13.13
N GLY A 245 -26.84 -4.53 13.88
CA GLY A 245 -27.92 -5.43 14.25
C GLY A 245 -28.73 -4.92 15.44
N GLY A 246 -30.03 -5.24 15.45
CA GLY A 246 -30.80 -5.20 16.68
C GLY A 246 -30.42 -6.35 17.61
N ALA A 247 -30.96 -6.35 18.81
CA ALA A 247 -30.77 -7.43 19.77
C ALA A 247 -31.68 -8.63 19.48
N TRP A 248 -31.27 -9.81 19.97
CA TRP A 248 -32.01 -11.07 19.81
C TRP A 248 -33.48 -11.02 20.28
N ALA A 249 -34.33 -11.87 19.67
CA ALA A 249 -35.75 -12.07 19.99
C ALA A 249 -36.01 -12.97 21.22
N TYR A 250 -36.12 -12.37 22.43
CA TYR A 250 -36.35 -13.11 23.69
C TYR A 250 -37.82 -13.05 24.14
N SER A 251 -38.53 -14.20 24.28
CA SER A 251 -39.97 -14.22 24.68
C SER A 251 -40.30 -14.46 26.15
N SER A 252 -39.44 -15.10 26.96
CA SER A 252 -39.92 -15.57 28.28
C SER A 252 -40.03 -14.48 29.35
N HIS A 253 -39.41 -13.32 29.17
CA HIS A 253 -39.63 -12.13 30.00
C HIS A 253 -40.61 -11.12 29.37
N TYR A 254 -40.90 -11.23 28.08
CA TYR A 254 -41.58 -10.18 27.31
C TYR A 254 -42.68 -10.82 26.46
N PRO A 255 -43.96 -10.68 26.86
CA PRO A 255 -45.03 -11.28 26.08
C PRO A 255 -45.03 -10.69 24.67
N ASP A 256 -45.09 -11.56 23.65
CA ASP A 256 -45.26 -11.24 22.23
C ASP A 256 -46.52 -10.39 21.93
N THR A 257 -47.31 -10.00 22.93
CA THR A 257 -48.57 -9.28 22.82
C THR A 257 -48.45 -7.83 22.39
N ASP A 258 -47.22 -7.34 22.23
CA ASP A 258 -46.90 -5.93 22.31
C ASP A 258 -46.05 -5.47 21.10
N SER A 259 -45.31 -6.39 20.46
CA SER A 259 -44.55 -6.14 19.22
C SER A 259 -45.45 -6.36 17.99
N TYR A 260 -45.30 -5.54 16.96
CA TYR A 260 -46.08 -5.68 15.73
C TYR A 260 -45.18 -5.54 14.50
N LEU A 261 -45.50 -6.33 13.48
CA LEU A 261 -44.97 -6.16 12.13
C LEU A 261 -45.91 -5.24 11.35
N PHE A 262 -45.33 -4.37 10.54
CA PHE A 262 -46.10 -3.62 9.56
C PHE A 262 -46.64 -4.58 8.50
N ALA A 263 -47.80 -4.24 7.92
CA ALA A 263 -48.51 -5.15 7.02
C ALA A 263 -47.72 -5.51 5.75
N ASP A 264 -46.76 -4.68 5.34
CA ASP A 264 -45.88 -4.89 4.20
C ASP A 264 -44.50 -5.46 4.58
N ALA A 265 -44.15 -5.52 5.87
CA ALA A 265 -42.84 -5.99 6.34
C ALA A 265 -42.56 -7.45 5.96
N LEU A 266 -41.29 -7.77 5.76
CA LEU A 266 -40.81 -9.15 5.77
C LEU A 266 -40.42 -9.50 7.21
N ASP A 267 -41.01 -10.56 7.73
CA ASP A 267 -40.59 -11.15 9.00
C ASP A 267 -39.14 -11.64 8.86
N CYS A 268 -38.29 -11.29 9.82
CA CYS A 268 -36.91 -11.73 9.88
C CYS A 268 -36.74 -13.25 9.93
N GLY A 269 -37.81 -13.99 10.26
CA GLY A 269 -37.81 -15.45 10.32
C GLY A 269 -37.08 -16.02 11.53
N ILE A 270 -36.69 -15.17 12.49
CA ILE A 270 -35.98 -15.58 13.70
C ILE A 270 -37.00 -16.07 14.74
N PRO A 271 -36.96 -17.36 15.15
CA PRO A 271 -37.85 -17.89 16.17
C PRO A 271 -37.61 -17.23 17.53
N SER A 272 -38.70 -16.79 18.15
CA SER A 272 -38.71 -16.32 19.53
C SER A 272 -38.48 -17.50 20.49
N THR A 273 -37.47 -17.43 21.38
CA THR A 273 -37.17 -18.52 22.33
C THR A 273 -37.00 -18.03 23.79
N PRO A 274 -37.43 -18.83 24.79
CA PRO A 274 -37.32 -18.51 26.23
C PRO A 274 -35.92 -18.43 26.83
N ASP A 275 -34.95 -19.17 26.31
CA ASP A 275 -33.69 -19.45 27.03
C ASP A 275 -32.47 -18.79 26.38
N GLY A 276 -32.69 -18.00 25.32
CA GLY A 276 -31.61 -17.60 24.42
C GLY A 276 -31.04 -18.80 23.68
N SER A 277 -30.52 -18.57 22.49
CA SER A 277 -29.77 -19.60 21.79
C SER A 277 -28.32 -19.66 22.29
N GLY A 278 -27.61 -20.77 22.08
CA GLY A 278 -26.14 -20.81 22.27
C GLY A 278 -25.42 -20.02 21.17
N ALA A 279 -24.16 -19.61 21.38
CA ALA A 279 -23.40 -18.76 20.44
C ALA A 279 -23.29 -19.30 18.98
N ASN A 280 -23.65 -20.56 18.75
CA ASN A 280 -23.56 -21.27 17.48
C ASN A 280 -24.92 -21.54 16.81
N ASP A 281 -26.02 -20.96 17.29
CA ASP A 281 -27.35 -21.17 16.72
C ASP A 281 -27.54 -20.36 15.43
N PRO A 282 -28.00 -20.99 14.32
CA PRO A 282 -28.28 -20.31 13.06
C PRO A 282 -29.40 -19.26 13.12
N ALA A 283 -30.22 -19.23 14.18
CA ALA A 283 -31.37 -18.34 14.30
C ALA A 283 -31.05 -16.92 14.84
N ARG A 284 -29.81 -16.40 14.71
CA ARG A 284 -29.38 -15.11 15.33
C ARG A 284 -29.59 -13.90 14.45
N THR A 285 -29.88 -12.78 15.09
CA THR A 285 -29.77 -11.45 14.48
C THR A 285 -28.34 -11.20 14.05
N GLN A 286 -28.20 -10.55 12.89
CA GLN A 286 -26.91 -10.26 12.25
C GLN A 286 -26.70 -8.76 12.13
N ALA A 287 -25.44 -8.33 12.21
CA ALA A 287 -25.09 -6.94 11.97
C ALA A 287 -25.38 -6.52 10.52
N GLY A 288 -25.20 -7.46 9.58
CA GLY A 288 -25.24 -7.21 8.14
C GLY A 288 -23.88 -6.80 7.58
N ASP A 289 -23.88 -6.44 6.31
CA ASP A 289 -22.72 -5.93 5.59
C ASP A 289 -22.64 -4.40 5.76
N ILE A 290 -21.50 -3.93 6.27
CA ILE A 290 -21.31 -2.51 6.60
C ILE A 290 -20.05 -1.99 5.92
N TYR A 291 -20.19 -0.96 5.10
CA TYR A 291 -19.09 -0.34 4.35
C TYR A 291 -18.91 1.11 4.79
N VAL A 292 -17.68 1.47 5.18
CA VAL A 292 -17.29 2.86 5.44
C VAL A 292 -16.22 3.26 4.43
N ASN A 293 -16.62 4.07 3.45
CA ASN A 293 -15.75 4.57 2.39
C ASN A 293 -15.26 5.99 2.70
N GLY A 294 -16.07 6.82 3.37
CA GLY A 294 -15.76 8.21 3.65
C GLY A 294 -16.56 8.78 4.82
N GLY A 295 -16.45 10.09 5.03
CA GLY A 295 -17.13 10.79 6.12
C GLY A 295 -16.60 10.46 7.52
N VAL A 296 -17.32 10.92 8.53
CA VAL A 296 -17.05 10.70 9.95
C VAL A 296 -18.17 9.87 10.55
N VAL A 297 -17.86 8.64 10.99
CA VAL A 297 -18.83 7.71 11.56
C VAL A 297 -18.55 7.55 13.05
N ILE A 298 -19.55 7.89 13.88
CA ILE A 298 -19.46 7.88 15.34
C ILE A 298 -20.55 6.94 15.89
N PRO A 299 -20.30 5.63 15.85
CA PRO A 299 -21.22 4.64 16.39
C PRO A 299 -21.06 4.57 17.91
N LYS A 300 -22.18 4.68 18.65
CA LYS A 300 -22.19 4.67 20.12
C LYS A 300 -22.94 3.45 20.64
N ALA A 301 -22.21 2.61 21.37
CA ALA A 301 -22.77 1.47 22.09
C ALA A 301 -23.62 1.93 23.29
N ALA A 302 -24.47 1.02 23.75
CA ALA A 302 -25.15 1.14 25.04
C ALA A 302 -24.59 0.09 26.01
N ALA A 303 -25.45 -0.59 26.78
CA ALA A 303 -24.99 -1.49 27.82
C ALA A 303 -24.40 -2.80 27.29
N HIS A 304 -25.00 -3.39 26.24
CA HIS A 304 -24.69 -4.78 25.80
C HIS A 304 -24.25 -4.92 24.33
N GLY A 305 -24.80 -4.13 23.41
CA GLY A 305 -24.49 -4.25 21.97
C GLY A 305 -23.26 -3.44 21.55
N ASN A 306 -22.62 -3.82 20.45
CA ASN A 306 -21.41 -3.18 19.95
C ASN A 306 -21.69 -1.78 19.41
N ALA A 307 -20.66 -0.94 19.32
CA ALA A 307 -20.79 0.37 18.69
C ALA A 307 -21.11 0.18 17.20
N LEU A 308 -20.19 -0.41 16.43
CA LEU A 308 -20.38 -0.78 15.03
C LEU A 308 -20.42 -2.31 14.90
N GLY A 309 -21.59 -2.89 14.62
CA GLY A 309 -21.72 -4.33 14.39
C GLY A 309 -22.92 -4.95 15.10
N GLN A 310 -22.69 -5.93 15.97
CA GLN A 310 -23.77 -6.78 16.48
C GLN A 310 -24.53 -6.17 17.67
N GLY A 311 -25.82 -6.49 17.79
CA GLY A 311 -26.58 -6.31 19.03
C GLY A 311 -26.26 -7.40 20.07
N CYS A 312 -26.93 -7.33 21.21
CA CYS A 312 -26.83 -8.35 22.26
C CYS A 312 -27.28 -9.71 21.71
N VAL A 313 -26.54 -10.77 22.06
CA VAL A 313 -26.83 -12.15 21.66
C VAL A 313 -26.99 -12.28 20.12
N SER A 314 -26.20 -11.53 19.35
CA SER A 314 -26.18 -11.55 17.89
C SER A 314 -24.86 -12.15 17.35
N ASN A 315 -24.73 -12.30 16.03
CA ASN A 315 -23.46 -12.64 15.36
C ASN A 315 -23.33 -11.86 14.04
N ASN A 316 -22.35 -12.16 13.20
CA ASN A 316 -22.36 -11.68 11.81
C ASN A 316 -21.79 -12.73 10.85
N LYS A 317 -22.18 -13.99 11.06
CA LYS A 317 -21.69 -15.11 10.26
C LYS A 317 -22.06 -14.93 8.79
N GLY A 318 -21.07 -14.97 7.91
CA GLY A 318 -21.26 -14.84 6.46
C GLY A 318 -21.32 -13.39 5.96
N HIS A 319 -21.10 -12.42 6.85
CA HIS A 319 -21.15 -10.99 6.56
C HIS A 319 -19.85 -10.30 6.98
N GLU A 320 -19.70 -9.04 6.56
CA GLU A 320 -18.46 -8.28 6.72
C GLU A 320 -18.67 -6.81 7.11
N ILE A 321 -17.67 -6.27 7.81
CA ILE A 321 -17.53 -4.84 8.05
C ILE A 321 -16.24 -4.41 7.36
N VAL A 322 -16.34 -3.51 6.38
CA VAL A 322 -15.21 -3.04 5.57
C VAL A 322 -15.04 -1.54 5.78
N ILE A 323 -13.90 -1.16 6.35
CA ILE A 323 -13.50 0.24 6.49
C ILE A 323 -12.42 0.51 5.45
N ALA A 324 -12.82 1.20 4.39
CA ALA A 324 -12.00 1.53 3.25
C ALA A 324 -11.52 2.98 3.24
N GLY A 325 -12.11 3.85 4.06
CA GLY A 325 -11.74 5.26 4.18
C GLY A 325 -12.52 5.93 5.32
N GLY A 326 -12.48 7.26 5.37
CA GLY A 326 -13.20 8.04 6.38
C GLY A 326 -12.55 8.02 7.76
N THR A 327 -13.27 8.53 8.76
CA THR A 327 -12.84 8.52 10.17
C THR A 327 -13.90 7.82 11.02
N VAL A 328 -13.52 6.72 11.69
CA VAL A 328 -14.42 5.91 12.52
C VAL A 328 -14.03 6.06 13.98
N LEU A 329 -14.95 6.63 14.78
CA LEU A 329 -14.77 6.96 16.19
C LEU A 329 -15.80 6.21 17.03
N PRO A 330 -15.60 4.90 17.25
CA PRO A 330 -16.49 4.15 18.12
C PRO A 330 -16.46 4.70 19.55
N ASP A 331 -17.58 4.51 20.23
CA ASP A 331 -17.77 4.87 21.62
C ASP A 331 -18.44 3.74 22.39
N THR A 332 -17.67 3.06 23.24
CA THR A 332 -18.14 2.05 24.18
C THR A 332 -18.22 2.54 25.62
N SER A 333 -18.14 3.86 25.83
CA SER A 333 -18.04 4.46 27.18
C SER A 333 -19.34 4.45 27.99
N ALA A 334 -20.46 4.01 27.39
CA ALA A 334 -21.73 3.86 28.10
C ALA A 334 -21.61 2.82 29.23
N PRO A 335 -22.24 3.04 30.40
CA PRO A 335 -22.16 2.09 31.51
C PRO A 335 -22.62 0.68 31.12
N HIS A 336 -21.73 -0.30 31.28
CA HIS A 336 -22.06 -1.71 31.10
C HIS A 336 -22.88 -2.24 32.28
N SER A 337 -23.71 -3.26 32.01
CA SER A 337 -24.44 -4.00 33.04
C SER A 337 -24.03 -5.48 32.98
N GLU A 338 -24.47 -6.27 33.97
CA GLU A 338 -24.15 -7.70 34.03
C GLU A 338 -24.49 -8.41 32.72
N GLY A 339 -23.51 -9.15 32.17
CA GLY A 339 -23.62 -9.86 30.90
C GLY A 339 -23.30 -9.04 29.64
N GLY A 340 -23.07 -7.72 29.76
CA GLY A 340 -22.62 -6.87 28.66
C GLY A 340 -21.10 -6.86 28.49
N ASP A 341 -20.63 -6.97 27.25
CA ASP A 341 -19.23 -6.80 26.86
C ASP A 341 -19.14 -6.16 25.45
N PRO A 342 -19.65 -4.92 25.28
CA PRO A 342 -19.71 -4.31 23.97
C PRO A 342 -18.32 -4.08 23.41
N LYS A 343 -18.16 -4.37 22.12
CA LYS A 343 -16.94 -4.11 21.37
C LYS A 343 -17.14 -2.88 20.49
N ALA A 344 -16.04 -2.24 20.15
CA ALA A 344 -16.04 -1.01 19.37
C ALA A 344 -16.53 -1.30 17.95
N ILE A 345 -15.92 -2.30 17.31
CA ILE A 345 -16.17 -2.64 15.91
C ILE A 345 -16.14 -4.16 15.74
N GLY A 346 -17.17 -4.72 15.13
CA GLY A 346 -17.21 -6.12 14.74
C GLY A 346 -18.39 -6.88 15.31
N ALA A 347 -18.31 -8.20 15.16
CA ALA A 347 -19.34 -9.14 15.59
C ALA A 347 -18.74 -10.53 15.69
N ASN A 348 -19.30 -11.35 16.58
CA ASN A 348 -18.97 -12.76 16.68
C ASN A 348 -19.17 -13.45 15.32
N GLN A 349 -18.20 -14.27 14.90
CA GLN A 349 -18.19 -14.97 13.60
C GLN A 349 -18.22 -14.05 12.36
N GLY A 350 -18.13 -12.73 12.54
CA GLY A 350 -18.11 -11.73 11.48
C GLY A 350 -16.69 -11.31 11.11
N ASN A 351 -16.50 -10.92 9.85
CA ASN A 351 -15.21 -10.46 9.36
C ASN A 351 -15.13 -8.94 9.49
N VAL A 352 -13.96 -8.43 9.87
CA VAL A 352 -13.67 -7.00 9.86
C VAL A 352 -12.43 -6.79 8.98
N VAL A 353 -12.52 -5.81 8.10
CA VAL A 353 -11.47 -5.46 7.14
C VAL A 353 -11.17 -3.97 7.26
N VAL A 354 -9.90 -3.61 7.40
CA VAL A 354 -9.45 -2.22 7.45
C VAL A 354 -8.35 -2.02 6.41
N ILE A 355 -8.68 -1.27 5.36
CA ILE A 355 -7.79 -0.97 4.22
C ILE A 355 -7.67 0.54 3.97
N GLY A 356 -8.21 1.36 4.87
CA GLY A 356 -8.17 2.81 4.77
C GLY A 356 -8.77 3.51 5.97
N GLY A 357 -8.69 4.84 5.94
CA GLY A 357 -9.30 5.71 6.94
C GLY A 357 -8.50 5.83 8.24
N SER A 358 -9.07 6.53 9.20
CA SER A 358 -8.60 6.64 10.58
C SER A 358 -9.57 5.90 11.50
N VAL A 359 -9.13 4.82 12.15
CA VAL A 359 -9.99 3.95 12.97
C VAL A 359 -9.45 3.90 14.40
N ARG A 360 -10.17 4.53 15.33
CA ARG A 360 -9.73 4.68 16.72
C ARG A 360 -10.08 3.44 17.55
N ILE A 361 -9.08 2.60 17.78
CA ILE A 361 -9.13 1.39 18.62
C ILE A 361 -7.97 1.45 19.63
N GLY A 362 -8.19 0.93 20.84
CA GLY A 362 -7.27 1.00 21.97
C GLY A 362 -7.83 1.82 23.15
N THR A 363 -6.97 2.19 24.09
CA THR A 363 -7.37 2.96 25.28
C THR A 363 -7.72 4.40 24.92
N VAL A 364 -8.97 4.80 25.18
CA VAL A 364 -9.52 6.11 24.86
C VAL A 364 -10.16 6.73 26.10
N THR A 365 -9.88 8.00 26.35
CA THR A 365 -10.66 8.84 27.28
C THR A 365 -11.74 9.56 26.49
N HIS A 366 -13.00 9.27 26.78
CA HIS A 366 -14.16 9.86 26.11
C HIS A 366 -14.53 11.22 26.72
N GLU A 367 -15.38 11.98 26.04
CA GLU A 367 -15.84 13.30 26.48
C GLU A 367 -16.54 13.28 27.84
N ASN A 368 -17.17 12.15 28.20
CA ASN A 368 -17.79 11.93 29.50
C ASN A 368 -16.77 11.60 30.62
N GLY A 369 -15.47 11.61 30.32
CA GLY A 369 -14.38 11.32 31.24
C GLY A 369 -14.14 9.83 31.50
N VAL A 370 -14.92 8.94 30.89
CA VAL A 370 -14.75 7.49 31.01
C VAL A 370 -13.58 7.06 30.14
N VAL A 371 -12.71 6.20 30.70
CA VAL A 371 -11.65 5.53 29.96
C VAL A 371 -12.16 4.17 29.51
N ALA A 372 -12.33 3.98 28.20
CA ALA A 372 -12.71 2.72 27.59
C ALA A 372 -11.52 2.13 26.84
N ASN A 373 -11.49 0.80 26.71
CA ASN A 373 -10.59 0.12 25.79
C ASN A 373 -11.39 -0.30 24.57
N GLU A 374 -11.35 0.51 23.52
CA GLU A 374 -12.04 0.23 22.28
C GLU A 374 -11.37 -0.98 21.61
N GLN A 375 -12.13 -2.02 21.30
CA GLN A 375 -11.63 -3.30 20.78
C GLN A 375 -12.39 -3.75 19.54
N TYR A 376 -11.70 -4.48 18.69
CA TYR A 376 -12.35 -5.24 17.63
C TYR A 376 -13.14 -6.44 18.20
N GLN A 377 -13.99 -7.01 17.35
CA GLN A 377 -14.53 -8.35 17.47
C GLN A 377 -14.52 -8.99 16.08
N ALA A 378 -13.36 -9.43 15.62
CA ALA A 378 -13.15 -9.84 14.25
C ALA A 378 -12.78 -11.32 14.15
N LEU A 379 -13.45 -12.07 13.28
CA LEU A 379 -13.02 -13.40 12.86
C LEU A 379 -11.91 -13.26 11.81
N ILE A 380 -10.67 -13.55 12.21
CA ILE A 380 -9.50 -13.51 11.35
C ILE A 380 -8.83 -14.89 11.28
N ASN A 381 -8.61 -15.41 10.07
CA ASN A 381 -7.93 -16.68 9.81
C ASN A 381 -8.46 -17.85 10.69
N GLY A 382 -9.77 -17.88 10.93
CA GLY A 382 -10.44 -18.93 11.72
C GLY A 382 -10.48 -18.70 13.24
N ALA A 383 -9.95 -17.59 13.75
CA ALA A 383 -9.95 -17.26 15.18
C ALA A 383 -10.53 -15.86 15.45
N MET A 384 -11.19 -15.69 16.59
CA MET A 384 -11.65 -14.36 17.03
C MET A 384 -10.48 -13.53 17.55
N SER A 385 -10.45 -12.25 17.18
CA SER A 385 -9.46 -11.26 17.61
C SER A 385 -10.14 -10.00 18.12
N ASN A 386 -9.56 -9.43 19.18
CA ASN A 386 -9.97 -8.14 19.74
C ASN A 386 -9.00 -7.01 19.40
N ASP A 387 -7.86 -7.32 18.81
CA ASP A 387 -6.74 -6.38 18.65
C ASP A 387 -6.40 -6.09 17.18
N SER A 388 -7.02 -6.82 16.24
CA SER A 388 -6.69 -6.72 14.81
C SER A 388 -7.87 -7.10 13.92
N ALA A 389 -7.72 -6.82 12.63
CA ALA A 389 -8.65 -7.06 11.55
C ALA A 389 -7.87 -7.54 10.30
N TYR A 390 -8.56 -7.88 9.21
CA TYR A 390 -7.89 -8.13 7.93
C TYR A 390 -7.39 -6.83 7.30
N GLY A 391 -6.24 -6.91 6.62
CA GLY A 391 -5.59 -5.80 5.91
C GLY A 391 -5.71 -5.86 4.40
N THR A 392 -6.64 -6.63 3.87
CA THR A 392 -6.87 -6.76 2.42
C THR A 392 -8.35 -6.99 2.10
N TYR A 393 -8.78 -6.51 0.93
CA TYR A 393 -10.14 -6.67 0.44
C TYR A 393 -10.16 -6.84 -1.10
N PRO A 394 -10.88 -7.84 -1.64
CA PRO A 394 -11.49 -8.95 -0.91
C PRO A 394 -10.40 -9.83 -0.27
N TYR A 395 -10.68 -10.37 0.92
CA TYR A 395 -9.85 -11.40 1.53
C TYR A 395 -10.27 -12.78 0.99
N ASP A 396 -9.39 -13.77 1.07
CA ASP A 396 -9.74 -15.15 0.71
C ASP A 396 -10.33 -15.88 1.93
N PRO A 397 -11.64 -16.16 1.98
CA PRO A 397 -12.25 -16.83 3.13
C PRO A 397 -11.77 -18.27 3.34
N ALA A 398 -11.14 -18.90 2.35
CA ALA A 398 -10.54 -20.23 2.47
C ALA A 398 -9.09 -20.18 3.00
N SER A 399 -8.45 -19.02 2.96
CA SER A 399 -7.08 -18.83 3.43
C SER A 399 -7.04 -18.57 4.94
N THR A 400 -6.08 -19.22 5.61
CA THR A 400 -5.74 -18.94 7.01
C THR A 400 -4.53 -18.02 7.14
N SER A 401 -4.09 -17.40 6.04
CA SER A 401 -2.91 -16.54 5.99
C SER A 401 -3.21 -15.19 5.33
N ASN A 402 -4.47 -14.74 5.36
CA ASN A 402 -4.78 -13.38 4.96
C ASN A 402 -4.00 -12.40 5.85
N PRO A 403 -3.49 -11.28 5.29
CA PRO A 403 -2.75 -10.29 6.04
C PRO A 403 -3.63 -9.70 7.14
N ILE A 404 -3.04 -9.57 8.34
CA ILE A 404 -3.65 -8.91 9.49
C ILE A 404 -2.99 -7.55 9.71
N VAL A 405 -3.75 -6.58 10.25
CA VAL A 405 -3.26 -5.21 10.43
C VAL A 405 -2.73 -4.94 11.84
N LYS A 406 -1.76 -4.03 11.92
CA LYS A 406 -1.30 -3.40 13.16
C LYS A 406 -1.49 -1.88 13.06
N MET A 407 -1.76 -1.25 14.20
CA MET A 407 -1.97 0.18 14.25
C MET A 407 -0.66 0.95 14.03
N VAL A 408 -0.78 2.06 13.33
CA VAL A 408 0.22 3.09 13.16
C VAL A 408 -0.46 4.44 13.40
N ALA A 409 0.13 5.32 14.18
CA ALA A 409 -0.49 6.57 14.60
C ALA A 409 0.22 7.80 14.00
N ILE A 410 -0.54 8.87 13.83
CA ILE A 410 -0.04 10.23 13.64
C ILE A 410 -0.58 11.06 14.80
N ASP A 411 0.24 11.90 15.41
CA ASP A 411 -0.15 12.85 16.44
C ASP A 411 0.48 14.22 16.11
N LEU A 412 -0.38 15.17 15.76
CA LEU A 412 0.00 16.54 15.39
C LEU A 412 -0.57 17.57 16.35
N MET A 413 -1.17 17.17 17.47
CA MET A 413 -1.91 18.11 18.33
C MET A 413 -1.02 19.26 18.80
N ALA A 414 0.19 18.97 19.27
CA ALA A 414 1.15 19.98 19.72
C ALA A 414 1.54 20.99 18.63
N GLU A 415 1.39 20.66 17.35
CA GLU A 415 1.62 21.60 16.25
C GLU A 415 0.38 22.40 15.91
N LEU A 416 -0.79 21.74 15.89
CA LEU A 416 -2.07 22.38 15.64
C LEU A 416 -2.40 23.43 16.72
N GLU A 417 -2.03 23.16 17.98
CA GLU A 417 -2.16 24.12 19.08
C GLU A 417 -1.40 25.42 18.84
N LYS A 418 -0.25 25.39 18.15
CA LYS A 418 0.52 26.62 17.80
C LYS A 418 -0.25 27.54 16.86
N THR A 419 -1.25 27.01 16.17
CA THR A 419 -2.14 27.73 15.25
C THR A 419 -3.53 27.99 15.85
N ASN A 420 -3.75 27.65 17.13
CA ASN A 420 -5.07 27.64 17.78
C ASN A 420 -6.11 26.76 17.07
N SER A 421 -5.66 25.72 16.37
CA SER A 421 -6.56 24.81 15.66
C SER A 421 -7.34 23.91 16.63
N SER A 422 -8.57 23.57 16.26
CA SER A 422 -9.45 22.65 16.97
C SER A 422 -8.92 21.22 17.12
N GLY A 423 -7.98 20.81 16.26
CA GLY A 423 -7.49 19.43 16.20
C GLY A 423 -8.44 18.45 15.50
N ASN A 424 -9.58 18.90 14.96
CA ASN A 424 -10.57 18.06 14.26
C ASN A 424 -10.75 18.50 12.79
N ASN A 425 -9.64 18.89 12.17
CA ASN A 425 -9.61 19.49 10.85
C ASN A 425 -9.80 18.46 9.72
N PRO A 426 -10.58 18.80 8.67
CA PRO A 426 -10.77 17.94 7.50
C PRO A 426 -9.45 17.67 6.76
N ILE A 427 -9.24 16.41 6.38
CA ILE A 427 -8.14 16.01 5.51
C ILE A 427 -8.52 16.32 4.06
N ILE A 428 -7.62 17.02 3.36
CA ILE A 428 -7.87 17.51 2.01
C ILE A 428 -7.17 16.65 0.97
N ASP A 429 -5.89 16.35 1.12
CA ASP A 429 -5.17 15.41 0.26
C ASP A 429 -4.45 14.38 1.11
N TRP A 430 -4.32 13.17 0.57
CA TRP A 430 -3.74 12.03 1.26
C TRP A 430 -2.96 11.14 0.28
N ASN A 431 -1.79 10.72 0.71
CA ASN A 431 -1.00 9.69 0.06
C ASN A 431 -0.20 8.93 1.12
N LEU A 432 -0.26 7.60 1.06
CA LEU A 432 0.52 6.70 1.90
C LEU A 432 1.43 5.88 0.99
N GLN A 433 2.69 5.75 1.39
CA GLN A 433 3.67 4.93 0.69
C GLN A 433 4.33 3.94 1.66
N VAL A 434 4.64 2.74 1.17
CA VAL A 434 5.36 1.70 1.89
C VAL A 434 6.59 1.30 1.07
N GLY A 435 7.78 1.45 1.65
CA GLY A 435 9.03 1.21 0.93
C GLY A 435 9.22 2.14 -0.28
N GLY A 436 8.71 3.37 -0.21
CA GLY A 436 8.77 4.37 -1.28
C GLY A 436 7.77 4.16 -2.43
N MET A 437 6.93 3.12 -2.37
CA MET A 437 5.89 2.86 -3.36
C MET A 437 4.52 3.26 -2.83
N ASP A 438 3.67 3.82 -3.70
CA ASP A 438 2.28 4.13 -3.34
C ASP A 438 1.55 2.89 -2.84
N TRP A 439 0.88 3.05 -1.70
CA TRP A 439 0.09 2.01 -1.07
C TRP A 439 -1.39 2.35 -1.18
N PRO A 440 -2.27 1.42 -1.58
CA PRO A 440 -3.69 1.67 -1.77
C PRO A 440 -4.42 1.75 -0.43
N TYR A 441 -4.11 2.76 0.39
CA TYR A 441 -4.78 3.07 1.64
C TYR A 441 -5.77 4.21 1.44
N GLY A 442 -7.06 3.98 1.70
CA GLY A 442 -8.06 5.04 1.55
C GLY A 442 -7.90 6.16 2.59
N SER A 443 -8.30 7.37 2.21
CA SER A 443 -8.03 8.58 3.00
C SER A 443 -8.85 8.61 4.30
N PRO A 444 -8.26 9.06 5.43
CA PRO A 444 -9.01 9.60 6.54
C PRO A 444 -9.87 10.80 6.13
N ALA A 445 -10.98 11.05 6.84
CA ALA A 445 -11.82 12.23 6.58
C ALA A 445 -11.38 13.45 7.41
N THR A 446 -11.01 13.24 8.67
CA THR A 446 -10.64 14.31 9.60
C THR A 446 -9.65 13.80 10.65
N PHE A 447 -8.89 14.72 11.24
CA PHE A 447 -8.18 14.48 12.49
C PHE A 447 -9.16 14.25 13.65
N THR A 448 -8.66 13.62 14.71
CA THR A 448 -9.38 13.55 16.00
C THR A 448 -8.44 13.97 17.11
N ASN A 449 -8.62 15.18 17.62
CA ASN A 449 -7.69 15.84 18.56
C ASN A 449 -6.23 15.78 18.08
N GLY A 450 -6.02 16.11 16.81
CA GLY A 450 -4.72 16.11 16.13
C GLY A 450 -4.22 14.73 15.72
N LYS A 451 -5.00 13.67 15.94
CA LYS A 451 -4.56 12.28 15.73
C LYS A 451 -5.20 11.61 14.52
N LEU A 452 -4.46 10.67 13.93
CA LEU A 452 -4.96 9.67 12.97
C LEU A 452 -4.50 8.28 13.39
N TYR A 453 -5.34 7.28 13.16
CA TYR A 453 -5.10 5.87 13.54
C TYR A 453 -5.19 4.98 12.30
N LEU A 454 -4.05 4.70 11.70
CA LEU A 454 -3.90 3.93 10.48
C LEU A 454 -3.68 2.46 10.80
N TRP A 455 -4.11 1.55 9.93
CA TRP A 455 -4.00 0.11 10.16
C TRP A 455 -3.37 -0.56 8.95
N LEU A 456 -2.13 -1.03 9.10
CA LEU A 456 -1.34 -1.57 7.98
C LEU A 456 -0.91 -3.01 8.24
N PRO A 457 -0.79 -3.85 7.19
CA PRO A 457 -0.25 -5.19 7.32
C PRO A 457 1.15 -5.23 7.94
N GLU A 458 1.48 -6.33 8.60
CA GLU A 458 2.80 -6.50 9.25
C GLU A 458 3.98 -6.33 8.27
N GLU A 459 3.84 -6.78 7.02
CA GLU A 459 4.85 -6.58 5.96
C GLU A 459 5.15 -5.10 5.66
N ALA A 460 4.17 -4.21 5.86
CA ALA A 460 4.39 -2.78 5.71
C ALA A 460 5.24 -2.22 6.85
N MET A 461 5.13 -2.82 8.04
CA MET A 461 5.87 -2.42 9.24
C MET A 461 7.35 -2.78 9.17
N GLU A 462 7.73 -3.71 8.30
CA GLU A 462 9.11 -4.09 7.99
C GLU A 462 9.80 -3.10 7.04
N LYS A 463 9.02 -2.21 6.42
CA LYS A 463 9.49 -1.18 5.48
C LYS A 463 9.26 0.21 6.06
N GLN A 464 9.85 1.21 5.43
CA GLN A 464 9.54 2.60 5.77
C GLN A 464 8.11 2.91 5.32
N ILE A 465 7.29 3.40 6.24
CA ILE A 465 5.97 3.95 5.92
C ILE A 465 6.13 5.46 5.82
N SER A 466 5.57 6.07 4.78
CA SER A 466 5.50 7.52 4.67
C SER A 466 4.10 8.00 4.35
N VAL A 467 3.72 9.15 4.91
CA VAL A 467 2.44 9.78 4.68
C VAL A 467 2.67 11.23 4.27
N LYS A 468 2.02 11.62 3.17
CA LYS A 468 1.89 13.02 2.74
C LYS A 468 0.42 13.39 2.85
N LEU A 469 0.14 14.48 3.55
CA LEU A 469 -1.23 14.96 3.68
C LEU A 469 -1.31 16.48 3.74
N THR A 470 -2.49 16.98 3.37
CA THR A 470 -2.91 18.35 3.61
C THR A 470 -4.23 18.35 4.39
N TYR A 471 -4.51 19.43 5.10
CA TYR A 471 -5.77 19.61 5.83
C TYR A 471 -6.30 21.03 5.66
N ALA A 472 -7.60 21.23 5.84
CA ALA A 472 -8.20 22.56 5.91
C ALA A 472 -8.16 23.06 7.36
N ASP A 473 -7.50 24.19 7.62
CA ASP A 473 -7.55 24.82 8.94
C ASP A 473 -8.95 25.34 9.29
N ASP A 474 -9.12 25.85 10.51
CA ASP A 474 -10.43 26.31 11.00
C ASP A 474 -10.97 27.54 10.21
N ASP A 475 -10.12 28.21 9.44
CA ASP A 475 -10.48 29.30 8.52
C ASP A 475 -10.75 28.80 7.07
N GLY A 476 -10.63 27.48 6.82
CA GLY A 476 -10.83 26.84 5.51
C GLY A 476 -9.60 26.89 4.59
N ASN A 477 -8.43 27.34 5.06
CA ASN A 477 -7.22 27.37 4.26
C ASN A 477 -6.54 26.00 4.24
N VAL A 478 -6.08 25.56 3.06
CA VAL A 478 -5.33 24.32 2.93
C VAL A 478 -3.91 24.49 3.48
N ARG A 479 -3.57 23.66 4.47
CA ARG A 479 -2.27 23.57 5.11
C ARG A 479 -1.59 22.27 4.74
N GLN A 480 -0.30 22.34 4.42
CA GLN A 480 0.51 21.18 4.13
C GLN A 480 1.25 20.72 5.39
N VAL A 481 1.20 19.42 5.67
CA VAL A 481 2.03 18.81 6.72
C VAL A 481 3.33 18.33 6.08
N LEU A 482 4.45 18.55 6.79
CA LEU A 482 5.72 17.94 6.39
C LEU A 482 5.55 16.41 6.30
N PRO A 483 6.18 15.74 5.32
CA PRO A 483 6.05 14.30 5.19
C PRO A 483 6.36 13.56 6.50
N LEU A 484 5.46 12.66 6.86
CA LEU A 484 5.48 11.85 8.07
C LEU A 484 6.08 10.49 7.73
N PHE A 485 6.88 9.93 8.63
CA PHE A 485 7.63 8.70 8.41
C PHE A 485 7.59 7.79 9.65
N ARG A 486 7.46 6.48 9.41
CA ARG A 486 7.81 5.44 10.36
C ARG A 486 8.97 4.65 9.78
N GLU A 487 10.05 4.51 10.53
CA GLU A 487 11.24 3.78 10.07
C GLU A 487 11.10 2.27 10.27
N PRO A 488 11.75 1.43 9.44
CA PRO A 488 11.81 -0.02 9.65
C PRO A 488 12.32 -0.38 11.05
N GLY A 489 11.70 -1.36 11.71
CA GLY A 489 12.14 -1.84 13.03
C GLY A 489 11.99 -0.82 14.17
N GLN A 490 11.34 0.33 13.93
CA GLN A 490 11.06 1.33 14.95
C GLN A 490 10.26 0.73 16.12
N ALA A 491 10.69 1.06 17.34
CA ALA A 491 9.89 0.85 18.55
C ALA A 491 8.74 1.86 18.61
N GLY A 492 7.51 1.36 18.74
CA GLY A 492 6.29 2.17 18.74
C GLY A 492 5.62 2.30 17.36
N ASP A 493 4.52 3.05 17.36
CA ASP A 493 3.54 3.15 16.27
C ASP A 493 3.45 4.57 15.66
N LEU A 494 4.11 5.56 16.24
CA LEU A 494 4.00 6.96 15.79
C LEU A 494 4.83 7.28 14.55
N LEU A 495 4.23 7.92 13.54
CA LEU A 495 4.96 8.59 12.47
C LEU A 495 5.47 9.95 12.95
N LYS A 496 6.71 10.26 12.58
CA LYS A 496 7.37 11.54 12.86
C LYS A 496 7.93 12.17 11.61
N ARG A 497 8.38 13.41 11.70
CA ARG A 497 8.84 14.19 10.54
C ARG A 497 10.35 14.36 10.54
N TYR A 498 10.90 14.68 9.38
CA TYR A 498 12.23 15.27 9.29
C TYR A 498 12.08 16.77 9.04
N LEU A 499 12.97 17.57 9.64
CA LEU A 499 13.15 18.96 9.24
C LEU A 499 14.22 19.04 8.17
N ASP A 500 13.87 19.59 7.03
CA ASP A 500 14.77 19.70 5.89
C ASP A 500 15.62 20.98 6.00
N PHE A 501 16.89 20.89 5.60
CA PHE A 501 17.82 22.00 5.46
C PHE A 501 18.67 21.81 4.19
N GLU A 502 19.37 22.88 3.79
CA GLU A 502 20.26 22.87 2.63
C GLU A 502 21.72 22.93 3.08
N ILE A 503 22.60 22.27 2.32
CA ILE A 503 24.06 22.42 2.46
C ILE A 503 24.50 23.42 1.39
N ASP A 504 25.08 24.54 1.82
CA ASP A 504 25.51 25.63 0.93
C ASP A 504 27.02 25.64 0.64
N ASP A 505 27.77 24.67 1.20
CA ASP A 505 29.18 24.47 0.95
C ASP A 505 29.43 24.02 -0.50
N LYS A 506 29.73 24.98 -1.36
CA LYS A 506 29.99 24.77 -2.79
C LYS A 506 31.16 23.83 -3.06
N ASP A 507 32.20 23.87 -2.23
CA ASP A 507 33.38 23.02 -2.43
C ASP A 507 33.00 21.56 -2.16
N TYR A 508 32.26 21.31 -1.09
CA TYR A 508 31.72 19.98 -0.80
C TYR A 508 30.78 19.49 -1.90
N LEU A 509 29.81 20.31 -2.31
CA LEU A 509 28.86 19.95 -3.37
C LEU A 509 29.58 19.60 -4.68
N SER A 510 30.61 20.36 -5.06
CA SER A 510 31.40 20.07 -6.26
C SER A 510 32.18 18.75 -6.16
N SER A 511 32.62 18.38 -4.95
CA SER A 511 33.35 17.14 -4.70
C SER A 511 32.50 15.87 -4.79
N LEU A 512 31.16 16.00 -4.86
CA LEU A 512 30.25 14.87 -5.06
C LEU A 512 30.20 14.39 -6.52
N THR A 513 30.98 14.99 -7.41
CA THR A 513 31.19 14.51 -8.78
C THR A 513 32.65 14.12 -8.98
N LYS A 514 32.92 12.84 -9.29
CA LYS A 514 34.27 12.35 -9.57
C LYS A 514 34.27 11.19 -10.57
N TYR A 515 35.43 10.89 -11.14
CA TYR A 515 35.64 9.61 -11.83
C TYR A 515 35.79 8.47 -10.83
N TYR A 516 35.40 7.26 -11.23
CA TYR A 516 35.55 6.06 -10.43
C TYR A 516 37.02 5.83 -10.06
N ASP A 517 37.28 5.80 -8.76
CA ASP A 517 38.61 5.62 -8.18
C ASP A 517 38.66 4.48 -7.16
N GLY A 518 37.56 3.72 -7.01
CA GLY A 518 37.41 2.64 -6.04
C GLY A 518 37.21 3.09 -4.58
N THR A 519 37.07 4.39 -4.31
CA THR A 519 36.82 4.93 -2.97
C THR A 519 35.44 5.59 -2.88
N PRO A 520 34.84 5.70 -1.67
CA PRO A 520 33.57 6.40 -1.48
C PRO A 520 33.59 7.85 -1.96
N LEU A 521 32.42 8.41 -2.28
CA LEU A 521 32.24 9.86 -2.32
C LEU A 521 32.61 10.47 -0.95
N PRO A 522 33.10 11.72 -0.89
CA PRO A 522 33.43 12.35 0.38
C PRO A 522 32.18 12.54 1.24
N ALA A 523 32.28 12.23 2.53
CA ALA A 523 31.26 12.55 3.52
C ALA A 523 31.39 14.01 3.97
N TYR A 524 30.28 14.63 4.38
CA TYR A 524 30.30 16.01 4.90
C TYR A 524 31.03 16.06 6.25
N ASP A 525 32.00 16.95 6.37
CA ASP A 525 32.76 17.15 7.60
C ASP A 525 32.01 18.06 8.58
N LEU A 526 30.99 17.49 9.22
CA LEU A 526 30.13 18.21 10.17
C LEU A 526 30.91 18.73 11.40
N ALA A 527 32.03 18.09 11.75
CA ALA A 527 32.83 18.47 12.91
C ALA A 527 33.60 19.79 12.66
N SER A 528 34.12 20.00 11.45
CA SER A 528 34.81 21.25 11.10
C SER A 528 33.88 22.32 10.52
N LYS A 529 32.75 21.91 9.95
CA LYS A 529 31.75 22.79 9.33
C LYS A 529 30.34 22.54 9.87
N PRO A 530 30.05 22.95 11.12
CA PRO A 530 28.70 22.83 11.71
C PRO A 530 27.63 23.50 10.85
N ILE A 531 26.42 22.96 10.89
CA ILE A 531 25.26 23.48 10.17
C ILE A 531 24.26 24.07 11.16
N THR A 532 23.79 25.30 10.90
CA THR A 532 22.66 25.88 11.63
C THR A 532 21.39 25.72 10.81
N THR A 533 20.38 25.07 11.36
CA THR A 533 19.11 24.83 10.67
C THR A 533 18.30 26.12 10.54
N PRO A 534 17.44 26.25 9.50
CA PRO A 534 16.63 27.44 9.29
C PRO A 534 15.64 27.73 10.43
N ALA A 535 15.21 28.99 10.55
CA ALA A 535 14.12 29.35 11.44
C ALA A 535 12.81 28.63 11.04
N PRO A 536 11.92 28.28 11.99
CA PRO A 536 12.01 28.59 13.43
C PRO A 536 12.88 27.62 14.25
N ASP A 537 13.41 26.56 13.65
CA ASP A 537 14.15 25.50 14.37
C ASP A 537 15.47 26.00 14.99
N ASN A 538 16.31 26.70 14.22
CA ASN A 538 17.54 27.36 14.68
C ASN A 538 18.52 26.45 15.50
N LYS A 539 18.57 25.15 15.22
CA LYS A 539 19.44 24.17 15.89
C LYS A 539 20.80 24.07 15.21
N VAL A 540 21.83 23.71 15.98
CA VAL A 540 23.20 23.52 15.46
C VAL A 540 23.51 22.03 15.38
N LEU A 541 23.81 21.55 14.17
CA LEU A 541 24.26 20.20 13.88
C LEU A 541 25.79 20.20 13.79
N ASP A 542 26.44 19.58 14.77
CA ASP A 542 27.91 19.57 14.93
C ASP A 542 28.47 18.21 15.39
N LYS A 543 27.63 17.18 15.51
CA LYS A 543 28.01 15.86 16.03
C LYS A 543 27.77 14.73 15.05
N VAL A 544 28.82 13.92 14.85
CA VAL A 544 28.76 12.66 14.10
C VAL A 544 28.41 11.47 15.00
N THR A 545 28.81 11.53 16.28
CA THR A 545 28.50 10.52 17.29
C THR A 545 28.03 11.19 18.58
N ASP A 546 27.23 10.48 19.39
CA ASP A 546 26.90 10.93 20.75
C ASP A 546 28.04 10.64 21.75
N SER A 547 27.83 10.99 23.02
CA SER A 547 28.81 10.78 24.10
C SER A 547 29.09 9.30 24.41
N SER A 548 28.23 8.38 23.98
CA SER A 548 28.42 6.93 24.09
C SER A 548 29.14 6.32 22.88
N GLY A 549 29.39 7.13 21.84
CA GLY A 549 29.97 6.68 20.57
C GLY A 549 28.94 6.14 19.58
N LYS A 550 27.63 6.28 19.84
CA LYS A 550 26.58 5.89 18.89
C LYS A 550 26.60 6.85 17.69
N GLN A 551 26.54 6.29 16.48
CA GLN A 551 26.47 7.07 15.24
C GLN A 551 25.18 7.90 15.19
N LEU A 552 25.31 9.20 14.91
CA LEU A 552 24.20 10.16 14.75
C LEU A 552 23.96 10.57 13.30
N ILE A 553 24.91 10.29 12.40
CA ILE A 553 24.81 10.61 10.97
C ILE A 553 24.62 9.34 10.15
N GLU A 554 23.61 9.37 9.30
CA GLU A 554 23.29 8.34 8.32
C GLU A 554 23.24 8.98 6.93
N TYR A 555 23.76 8.28 5.93
CA TYR A 555 23.58 8.62 4.53
C TYR A 555 22.61 7.66 3.90
N ARG A 556 21.59 8.18 3.23
CA ARG A 556 20.74 7.41 2.33
C ARG A 556 21.05 7.80 0.90
N TYR A 557 21.10 6.84 -0.01
CA TYR A 557 21.31 7.14 -1.41
C TYR A 557 20.42 6.29 -2.31
N GLN A 558 19.91 6.92 -3.36
CA GLN A 558 19.03 6.28 -4.34
C GLN A 558 19.59 6.49 -5.75
N PRO A 559 19.85 5.42 -6.52
CA PRO A 559 20.31 5.54 -7.89
C PRO A 559 19.21 6.13 -8.78
N HIS A 560 19.62 7.00 -9.70
CA HIS A 560 18.76 7.67 -10.66
C HIS A 560 19.36 7.57 -12.06
N ASP A 561 18.50 7.78 -13.07
CA ASP A 561 18.91 7.81 -14.48
C ASP A 561 19.82 9.01 -14.80
N ARG A 562 19.66 10.13 -14.07
CA ARG A 562 20.43 11.36 -14.24
C ARG A 562 20.48 12.20 -12.96
N ILE A 563 21.27 13.27 -12.99
CA ILE A 563 21.19 14.37 -12.02
C ILE A 563 20.25 15.44 -12.62
N PRO A 564 19.32 16.04 -11.85
CA PRO A 564 18.55 17.21 -12.29
C PRO A 564 19.46 18.34 -12.78
N GLY A 565 19.14 18.89 -13.94
CA GLY A 565 19.96 19.87 -14.65
C GLY A 565 20.78 19.27 -15.81
N ASP A 566 21.06 17.96 -15.78
CA ASP A 566 21.69 17.27 -16.92
C ASP A 566 20.65 16.89 -17.96
N ASN A 567 20.44 17.79 -18.93
CA ASN A 567 19.49 17.62 -20.03
C ASN A 567 18.05 17.34 -19.54
N GLY A 568 17.65 17.97 -18.42
CA GLY A 568 16.29 17.93 -17.88
C GLY A 568 16.23 18.12 -16.36
N GLU A 569 15.11 18.63 -15.85
CA GLU A 569 14.90 18.87 -14.41
C GLU A 569 14.36 17.63 -13.65
N THR A 570 13.82 16.66 -14.38
CA THR A 570 13.21 15.46 -13.81
C THR A 570 14.17 14.28 -13.91
N ALA A 571 14.56 13.74 -12.75
CA ALA A 571 15.30 12.48 -12.64
C ALA A 571 14.35 11.38 -12.12
N ALA A 572 14.46 10.17 -12.68
CA ALA A 572 13.67 9.01 -12.27
C ALA A 572 14.56 8.02 -11.50
N PRO A 573 14.06 7.45 -10.38
CA PRO A 573 14.81 6.45 -9.64
C PRO A 573 14.94 5.17 -10.48
N THR A 574 16.14 4.58 -10.49
CA THR A 574 16.45 3.33 -11.19
C THR A 574 16.57 2.13 -10.24
N GLY A 575 16.43 2.36 -8.93
CA GLY A 575 16.54 1.33 -7.91
C GLY A 575 16.08 1.80 -6.52
N PRO A 576 16.09 0.89 -5.52
CA PRO A 576 15.69 1.22 -4.15
C PRO A 576 16.67 2.20 -3.48
N GLU A 577 16.19 2.94 -2.49
CA GLU A 577 17.04 3.70 -1.59
C GLU A 577 17.73 2.75 -0.58
N THR A 578 19.02 2.97 -0.32
CA THR A 578 19.78 2.23 0.68
C THR A 578 20.37 3.17 1.72
N SER A 579 20.47 2.67 2.96
CA SER A 579 21.06 3.40 4.10
C SER A 579 22.45 2.86 4.43
N SER A 580 23.39 3.75 4.71
CA SER A 580 24.76 3.43 5.11
C SER A 580 25.35 4.51 6.01
N THR A 581 26.37 4.16 6.78
CA THR A 581 27.23 5.14 7.47
C THR A 581 28.36 5.65 6.58
N THR A 582 28.54 5.03 5.40
CA THR A 582 29.52 5.40 4.39
C THR A 582 28.84 5.80 3.08
N MET A 583 29.48 6.70 2.36
CA MET A 583 29.02 7.18 1.06
C MET A 583 29.19 6.12 -0.04
N PRO A 584 28.42 6.21 -1.14
CA PRO A 584 28.51 5.26 -2.25
C PRO A 584 29.84 5.37 -3.01
N VAL A 585 30.27 4.23 -3.57
CA VAL A 585 31.55 4.08 -4.30
C VAL A 585 31.35 3.94 -5.81
N ASN A 586 30.30 3.22 -6.22
CA ASN A 586 30.12 2.77 -7.60
C ASN A 586 29.50 3.85 -8.51
N VAL A 587 29.70 3.66 -9.80
CA VAL A 587 29.19 4.53 -10.88
C VAL A 587 27.68 4.68 -10.83
N GLY A 588 27.22 5.90 -11.11
CA GLY A 588 25.80 6.23 -11.20
C GLY A 588 25.51 7.68 -10.79
N ALA A 589 24.37 8.19 -11.23
CA ALA A 589 23.77 9.39 -10.66
C ALA A 589 23.00 9.01 -9.40
N LEU A 590 23.18 9.78 -8.33
CA LEU A 590 22.71 9.44 -7.01
C LEU A 590 22.00 10.65 -6.39
N LYS A 591 20.78 10.43 -5.92
CA LYS A 591 20.17 11.31 -4.93
C LYS A 591 20.69 10.88 -3.57
N ILE A 592 21.33 11.80 -2.85
CA ILE A 592 21.97 11.54 -1.56
C ILE A 592 21.21 12.33 -0.49
N THR A 593 20.94 11.69 0.63
CA THR A 593 20.24 12.25 1.77
C THR A 593 21.12 12.11 3.01
N LEU A 594 21.64 13.22 3.52
CA LEU A 594 22.31 13.25 4.83
C LEU A 594 21.23 13.39 5.91
N VAL A 595 21.19 12.45 6.85
CA VAL A 595 20.28 12.47 8.00
C VAL A 595 21.07 12.66 9.28
N SER A 596 20.71 13.67 10.07
CA SER A 596 21.22 13.90 11.42
C SER A 596 20.19 13.53 12.48
N LYS A 597 20.59 12.65 13.40
CA LYS A 597 19.83 12.20 14.56
C LYS A 597 20.21 12.92 15.86
N GLN A 598 21.00 13.99 15.79
CA GLN A 598 21.55 14.70 16.96
C GLN A 598 20.48 15.15 17.97
N TYR A 599 19.27 15.46 17.51
CA TYR A 599 18.14 15.89 18.35
C TYR A 599 17.03 14.84 18.48
N ALA A 600 17.25 13.60 18.02
CA ALA A 600 16.20 12.59 17.86
C ALA A 600 16.18 11.52 18.98
N ASP A 601 16.55 11.89 20.22
CA ASP A 601 16.55 10.98 21.38
C ASP A 601 15.50 11.39 22.42
N GLU A 602 14.38 10.65 22.45
CA GLU A 602 13.30 10.88 23.42
C GLU A 602 13.72 10.59 24.87
N SER A 603 14.77 9.79 25.08
CA SER A 603 15.29 9.43 26.40
C SER A 603 16.37 10.40 26.90
N SER A 604 16.68 11.43 26.12
CA SER A 604 17.69 12.42 26.46
C SER A 604 17.36 13.14 27.77
N SER A 605 18.39 13.41 28.57
CA SER A 605 18.28 14.28 29.75
C SER A 605 18.13 15.77 29.39
N ASP A 606 18.39 16.12 28.13
CA ASP A 606 18.15 17.47 27.62
C ASP A 606 16.68 17.59 27.19
N ALA A 607 15.96 18.50 27.87
CA ALA A 607 14.53 18.71 27.64
C ALA A 607 14.21 19.15 26.21
N GLU A 608 15.11 19.89 25.55
CA GLU A 608 14.89 20.36 24.18
C GLU A 608 15.04 19.22 23.17
N ILE A 609 16.01 18.32 23.39
CA ILE A 609 16.17 17.10 22.59
C ILE A 609 14.98 16.17 22.80
N ALA A 610 14.63 15.91 24.05
CA ALA A 610 13.53 15.00 24.38
C ALA A 610 12.18 15.50 23.81
N GLU A 611 11.92 16.81 23.87
CA GLU A 611 10.69 17.39 23.30
C GLU A 611 10.69 17.34 21.76
N PHE A 612 11.79 17.68 21.11
CA PHE A 612 11.92 17.59 19.65
C PHE A 612 11.70 16.16 19.16
N ALA A 613 12.32 15.19 19.82
CA ALA A 613 12.29 13.78 19.42
C ALA A 613 10.89 13.15 19.43
N LYS A 614 9.91 13.73 20.15
CA LYS A 614 8.51 13.28 20.14
C LYS A 614 7.86 13.42 18.76
N SER A 615 8.17 14.50 18.06
CA SER A 615 7.55 14.86 16.78
C SER A 615 8.45 14.68 15.56
N TYR A 616 9.76 14.54 15.79
CA TYR A 616 10.76 14.59 14.74
C TYR A 616 11.78 13.45 14.85
N TRP A 617 12.12 12.89 13.70
CA TRP A 617 13.19 11.91 13.54
C TRP A 617 14.58 12.53 13.42
N GLY A 618 14.68 13.85 13.37
CA GLY A 618 15.93 14.55 13.14
C GLY A 618 15.85 15.52 11.96
N HIS A 619 17.01 15.79 11.39
CA HIS A 619 17.20 16.77 10.32
C HIS A 619 17.73 16.10 9.07
N ARG A 620 17.38 16.62 7.89
CA ARG A 620 17.75 16.04 6.61
C ARG A 620 18.23 17.11 5.62
N ALA A 621 19.27 16.79 4.87
CA ALA A 621 19.63 17.51 3.65
C ALA A 621 19.65 16.57 2.45
N VAL A 622 19.09 17.01 1.33
CA VAL A 622 19.09 16.29 0.06
C VAL A 622 20.09 16.96 -0.88
N MET A 623 20.88 16.14 -1.57
CA MET A 623 21.87 16.58 -2.53
C MET A 623 22.03 15.57 -3.67
N TRP A 624 22.81 15.94 -4.68
CA TRP A 624 23.06 15.10 -5.84
C TRP A 624 24.56 14.86 -6.00
N GLY A 625 24.90 13.63 -6.36
CA GLY A 625 26.26 13.23 -6.67
C GLY A 625 26.32 12.31 -7.88
N ARG A 626 27.51 12.21 -8.49
CA ARG A 626 27.77 11.30 -9.59
C ARG A 626 29.17 10.72 -9.50
N VAL A 627 29.26 9.40 -9.62
CA VAL A 627 30.51 8.72 -9.94
C VAL A 627 30.47 8.35 -11.41
N MET A 628 31.47 8.81 -12.18
CA MET A 628 31.60 8.58 -13.62
C MET A 628 32.45 7.33 -13.89
N PRO A 629 32.10 6.51 -14.89
CA PRO A 629 32.92 5.35 -15.24
C PRO A 629 34.26 5.79 -15.80
N ILE A 630 35.23 4.87 -15.75
CA ILE A 630 36.57 5.07 -16.32
C ILE A 630 36.85 4.07 -17.44
N ALA A 631 37.73 4.42 -18.36
CA ALA A 631 38.17 3.51 -19.41
C ALA A 631 38.84 2.24 -18.85
N SER A 632 38.64 1.13 -19.54
CA SER A 632 39.32 -0.14 -19.29
C SER A 632 40.29 -0.47 -20.43
N GLN A 633 41.19 -1.41 -20.17
CA GLN A 633 42.09 -1.96 -21.18
C GLN A 633 42.23 -3.47 -20.99
N VAL A 634 42.49 -4.14 -22.10
CA VAL A 634 42.88 -5.56 -22.14
C VAL A 634 44.38 -5.61 -22.39
N ARG A 635 45.10 -6.49 -21.70
CA ARG A 635 46.51 -6.77 -21.94
C ARG A 635 46.83 -8.25 -21.72
N ASP A 636 48.06 -8.63 -22.06
CA ASP A 636 48.59 -9.99 -21.89
C ASP A 636 47.66 -11.06 -22.49
N LEU A 637 47.04 -10.75 -23.64
CA LEU A 637 46.23 -11.71 -24.37
C LEU A 637 47.13 -12.85 -24.86
N ALA A 638 46.78 -14.07 -24.50
CA ALA A 638 47.51 -15.28 -24.81
C ALA A 638 46.55 -16.40 -25.17
N ALA A 639 47.02 -17.33 -26.00
CA ALA A 639 46.32 -18.56 -26.34
C ALA A 639 47.25 -19.77 -26.15
N GLU A 640 46.73 -20.85 -25.56
CA GLU A 640 47.47 -22.09 -25.33
C GLU A 640 46.62 -23.34 -25.59
N TRP A 641 47.23 -24.36 -26.19
CA TRP A 641 46.66 -25.69 -26.34
C TRP A 641 46.77 -26.45 -25.02
N VAL A 642 45.61 -26.74 -24.41
CA VAL A 642 45.52 -27.29 -23.04
C VAL A 642 45.90 -28.76 -23.00
N ASP A 643 45.60 -29.49 -24.09
CA ASP A 643 45.83 -30.93 -24.19
C ASP A 643 47.30 -31.28 -24.51
N GLU A 644 48.10 -30.28 -24.92
CA GLU A 644 49.53 -30.45 -25.19
C GLU A 644 50.35 -30.47 -23.89
N THR A 645 51.36 -31.34 -23.82
CA THR A 645 52.22 -31.54 -22.65
C THR A 645 53.62 -30.95 -22.83
N ASP A 646 54.10 -30.78 -24.07
CA ASP A 646 55.33 -30.09 -24.42
C ASP A 646 55.14 -28.57 -24.36
N ALA A 647 55.86 -27.93 -23.43
CA ALA A 647 55.82 -26.48 -23.24
C ALA A 647 56.18 -25.68 -24.50
N GLY A 648 56.99 -26.23 -25.41
CA GLY A 648 57.34 -25.59 -26.68
C GLY A 648 56.22 -25.64 -27.73
N GLN A 649 55.30 -26.61 -27.60
CA GLN A 649 54.17 -26.80 -28.52
C GLN A 649 52.86 -26.18 -28.00
N LYS A 650 52.74 -25.95 -26.69
CA LYS A 650 51.58 -25.29 -26.07
C LYS A 650 51.13 -23.95 -26.66
N PRO A 651 52.00 -23.02 -27.08
CA PRO A 651 51.54 -21.73 -27.60
C PRO A 651 50.53 -21.88 -28.76
N GLY A 652 49.47 -21.08 -28.76
CA GLY A 652 48.34 -21.22 -29.69
C GLY A 652 48.73 -21.13 -31.18
N GLY A 653 49.81 -20.42 -31.52
CA GLY A 653 50.33 -20.31 -32.88
C GLY A 653 50.95 -21.59 -33.46
N ASN A 654 51.12 -22.64 -32.65
CA ASN A 654 51.52 -23.96 -33.14
C ASN A 654 50.30 -24.74 -33.65
N PRO A 655 50.35 -25.33 -34.85
CA PRO A 655 49.22 -26.06 -35.43
C PRO A 655 48.79 -27.26 -34.58
N HIS A 656 47.51 -27.32 -34.20
CA HIS A 656 46.91 -28.49 -33.56
C HIS A 656 45.53 -28.80 -34.15
N PRO A 657 45.11 -30.08 -34.13
CA PRO A 657 43.77 -30.49 -34.56
C PRO A 657 42.64 -29.76 -33.82
N SER A 658 41.56 -29.44 -34.56
CA SER A 658 40.39 -28.73 -34.02
C SER A 658 39.61 -29.47 -32.91
N ASP A 659 39.87 -30.74 -32.62
CA ASP A 659 39.28 -31.50 -31.49
C ASP A 659 40.03 -31.34 -30.17
N GLN A 660 41.19 -30.69 -30.19
CA GLN A 660 41.91 -30.27 -28.99
C GLN A 660 41.35 -28.98 -28.39
N SER A 661 41.57 -28.81 -27.10
CA SER A 661 41.07 -27.69 -26.30
C SER A 661 42.03 -26.51 -26.37
N LEU A 662 41.54 -25.37 -26.87
CA LEU A 662 42.24 -24.10 -26.90
C LEU A 662 41.78 -23.24 -25.72
N LYS A 663 42.72 -22.69 -24.96
CA LYS A 663 42.46 -21.75 -23.87
C LYS A 663 42.96 -20.36 -24.25
N VAL A 664 42.06 -19.40 -24.24
CA VAL A 664 42.37 -17.97 -24.37
C VAL A 664 42.41 -17.36 -22.97
N SER A 665 43.43 -16.56 -22.66
CA SER A 665 43.53 -15.83 -21.39
C SER A 665 43.95 -14.39 -21.60
N ALA A 666 43.45 -13.49 -20.75
CA ALA A 666 43.79 -12.07 -20.79
C ALA A 666 43.72 -11.44 -19.41
N VAL A 667 44.34 -10.27 -19.25
CA VAL A 667 44.18 -9.40 -18.09
C VAL A 667 43.34 -8.19 -18.48
N ILE A 668 42.29 -7.93 -17.73
CA ILE A 668 41.39 -6.78 -17.90
C ILE A 668 41.59 -5.86 -16.70
N GLU A 669 41.93 -4.60 -16.94
CA GLU A 669 42.22 -3.63 -15.89
C GLU A 669 41.78 -2.21 -16.27
N ARG A 670 41.90 -1.27 -15.34
CA ARG A 670 41.73 0.17 -15.63
C ARG A 670 42.73 0.62 -16.70
N ALA A 671 42.29 1.50 -17.60
CA ALA A 671 43.21 2.22 -18.47
C ALA A 671 44.10 3.18 -17.64
N LYS A 672 45.17 3.70 -18.23
CA LYS A 672 46.08 4.64 -17.55
C LYS A 672 45.39 5.95 -17.16
N THR A 673 44.45 6.41 -17.98
CA THR A 673 43.68 7.64 -17.80
C THR A 673 42.18 7.36 -17.80
N VAL A 674 41.41 8.26 -17.19
CA VAL A 674 39.96 8.09 -16.94
C VAL A 674 39.13 7.87 -18.22
N ASP A 675 39.59 8.37 -19.36
CA ASP A 675 38.96 8.28 -20.68
C ASP A 675 39.78 7.46 -21.70
N GLY A 676 40.91 6.90 -21.27
CA GLY A 676 41.83 6.16 -22.13
C GLY A 676 42.66 7.03 -23.09
N GLN A 677 42.58 8.36 -22.98
CA GLN A 677 43.31 9.30 -23.83
C GLN A 677 44.60 9.78 -23.18
N ASP A 678 45.64 9.98 -23.99
CA ASP A 678 46.93 10.50 -23.52
C ASP A 678 46.79 11.93 -22.98
N GLY A 679 47.34 12.17 -21.79
CA GLY A 679 47.34 13.50 -21.14
C GLY A 679 46.10 13.81 -20.29
N SER A 680 45.10 12.93 -20.29
CA SER A 680 43.93 13.01 -19.39
C SER A 680 44.27 12.63 -17.94
N GLU A 681 43.32 12.82 -17.03
CA GLU A 681 43.48 12.51 -15.61
C GLU A 681 43.85 11.02 -15.39
N PRO A 682 44.86 10.68 -14.57
CA PRO A 682 45.26 9.30 -14.34
C PRO A 682 44.26 8.56 -13.45
N THR A 683 44.02 7.28 -13.75
CA THR A 683 43.20 6.41 -12.89
C THR A 683 43.92 6.04 -11.60
N LYS A 684 43.17 5.62 -10.57
CA LYS A 684 43.74 5.25 -9.26
C LYS A 684 43.93 3.73 -9.14
N PRO A 685 45.01 3.25 -8.47
CA PRO A 685 45.21 1.81 -8.23
C PRO A 685 44.15 1.18 -7.31
N THR A 686 43.44 1.99 -6.53
CA THR A 686 42.33 1.56 -5.66
C THR A 686 41.07 1.15 -6.42
N CYS A 687 40.96 1.40 -7.74
CA CYS A 687 39.84 0.90 -8.54
C CYS A 687 39.76 -0.63 -8.45
N ALA A 688 38.57 -1.18 -8.21
CA ALA A 688 38.37 -2.62 -8.13
C ALA A 688 38.61 -3.32 -9.49
N ALA A 689 38.75 -4.64 -9.46
CA ALA A 689 38.90 -5.44 -10.68
C ALA A 689 37.66 -5.30 -11.59
N PRO A 690 37.81 -5.09 -12.92
CA PRO A 690 36.67 -4.96 -13.83
C PRO A 690 35.75 -6.18 -13.88
N GLU A 691 34.44 -5.95 -13.82
CA GLU A 691 33.41 -6.98 -13.92
C GLU A 691 32.47 -6.68 -15.09
N GLY A 692 31.93 -7.71 -15.75
CA GLY A 692 31.13 -7.55 -16.96
C GLY A 692 31.24 -8.76 -17.89
N ARG A 693 31.56 -8.51 -19.15
CA ARG A 693 31.66 -9.53 -20.19
C ARG A 693 32.86 -9.29 -21.09
N VAL A 694 33.15 -10.28 -21.93
CA VAL A 694 34.14 -10.16 -23.00
C VAL A 694 33.55 -10.63 -24.32
N GLN A 695 33.84 -9.91 -25.40
CA GLN A 695 33.56 -10.34 -26.77
C GLN A 695 34.87 -10.82 -27.39
N LEU A 696 34.86 -12.05 -27.90
CA LEU A 696 35.98 -12.57 -28.69
C LEU A 696 35.83 -12.11 -30.14
N TYR A 697 36.96 -11.80 -30.76
CA TYR A 697 37.07 -11.49 -32.18
C TYR A 697 38.05 -12.47 -32.82
N VAL A 698 37.72 -12.94 -34.02
CA VAL A 698 38.61 -13.75 -34.86
C VAL A 698 38.72 -13.07 -36.21
N ASP A 699 39.95 -12.79 -36.62
CA ASP A 699 40.28 -12.11 -37.88
C ASP A 699 39.56 -10.76 -38.04
N GLY A 700 39.41 -10.02 -36.93
CA GLY A 700 38.75 -8.72 -36.88
C GLY A 700 37.22 -8.75 -36.78
N GLU A 701 36.59 -9.93 -36.83
CA GLU A 701 35.14 -10.08 -36.74
C GLU A 701 34.71 -10.64 -35.38
N PRO A 702 33.63 -10.13 -34.76
CA PRO A 702 33.13 -10.66 -33.49
C PRO A 702 32.57 -12.08 -33.67
N VAL A 703 32.97 -13.01 -32.81
CA VAL A 703 32.55 -14.41 -32.85
C VAL A 703 31.72 -14.82 -31.64
N GLY A 704 30.62 -15.53 -31.89
CA GLY A 704 29.66 -15.89 -30.84
C GLY A 704 29.04 -14.69 -30.13
N GLY A 705 28.31 -14.96 -29.05
CA GLY A 705 27.79 -13.92 -28.16
C GLY A 705 28.80 -13.53 -27.07
N PRO A 706 28.63 -12.36 -26.42
CA PRO A 706 29.46 -11.95 -25.29
C PRO A 706 29.52 -13.00 -24.17
N ILE A 707 30.73 -13.29 -23.70
CA ILE A 707 31.00 -14.24 -22.62
C ILE A 707 30.99 -13.52 -21.29
N GLU A 708 30.10 -13.93 -20.38
CA GLU A 708 30.07 -13.44 -19.01
C GLU A 708 31.37 -13.74 -18.24
N LEU A 709 31.90 -12.73 -17.53
CA LEU A 709 32.97 -12.90 -16.55
C LEU A 709 32.39 -13.52 -15.26
N ARG A 710 32.68 -14.79 -15.04
CA ARG A 710 32.22 -15.62 -13.93
C ARG A 710 33.35 -15.86 -12.96
N PHE A 711 33.18 -15.36 -11.73
CA PHE A 711 34.14 -15.52 -10.63
C PHE A 711 33.91 -16.77 -9.78
N GLU A 712 32.86 -17.53 -10.09
CA GLU A 712 32.56 -18.86 -9.56
C GLU A 712 31.79 -19.68 -10.60
N ASP A 713 31.64 -20.98 -10.38
CA ASP A 713 30.80 -21.84 -11.22
C ASP A 713 29.32 -21.43 -11.13
N LYS A 714 28.61 -21.44 -12.27
CA LYS A 714 27.20 -21.02 -12.30
C LYS A 714 26.31 -21.99 -11.54
N LYS A 715 25.38 -21.43 -10.76
CA LYS A 715 24.43 -22.18 -9.92
C LYS A 715 22.99 -22.04 -10.40
N ASP A 716 22.16 -23.03 -10.09
CA ASP A 716 20.70 -23.00 -10.26
C ASP A 716 20.01 -22.15 -9.18
N GLU A 717 18.69 -21.98 -9.28
CA GLU A 717 17.87 -21.22 -8.31
C GLU A 717 17.93 -21.78 -6.87
N LYS A 718 18.42 -23.01 -6.69
CA LYS A 718 18.57 -23.68 -5.39
C LYS A 718 20.01 -23.63 -4.87
N GLY A 719 20.93 -22.98 -5.60
CA GLY A 719 22.33 -22.82 -5.23
C GLY A 719 23.24 -23.98 -5.61
N ASN A 720 22.78 -24.95 -6.42
CA ASN A 720 23.60 -26.07 -6.88
C ASN A 720 24.32 -25.72 -8.19
N VAL A 721 25.57 -26.17 -8.35
CA VAL A 721 26.31 -25.99 -9.62
C VAL A 721 25.55 -26.67 -10.76
N ILE A 722 25.37 -25.95 -11.87
CA ILE A 722 24.75 -26.50 -13.08
C ILE A 722 25.77 -27.43 -13.73
N LEU A 723 25.46 -28.72 -13.81
CA LEU A 723 26.33 -29.74 -14.41
C LEU A 723 25.94 -30.04 -15.86
N GLY A 724 26.94 -30.30 -16.69
CA GLY A 724 26.78 -30.85 -18.05
C GLY A 724 26.56 -32.37 -18.04
N GLU A 725 26.36 -32.94 -19.22
CA GLU A 725 26.16 -34.39 -19.40
C GLU A 725 27.38 -35.22 -18.94
N ASP A 726 28.56 -34.62 -18.90
CA ASP A 726 29.82 -35.22 -18.44
C ASP A 726 30.04 -35.10 -16.92
N GLY A 727 29.08 -34.51 -16.19
CA GLY A 727 29.14 -34.32 -14.74
C GLY A 727 30.07 -33.18 -14.28
N LYS A 728 30.61 -32.37 -15.19
CA LYS A 728 31.38 -31.16 -14.88
C LYS A 728 30.50 -29.91 -14.89
N PRO A 729 30.93 -28.77 -14.33
CA PRO A 729 30.17 -27.53 -14.44
C PRO A 729 29.91 -27.17 -15.91
N ALA A 730 28.64 -27.02 -16.29
CA ALA A 730 28.25 -26.61 -17.63
C ALA A 730 28.70 -25.17 -17.95
N PHE A 731 28.82 -24.33 -16.93
CA PHE A 731 29.30 -22.95 -17.01
C PHE A 731 30.35 -22.71 -15.92
N PRO A 732 31.60 -23.15 -16.14
CA PRO A 732 32.65 -23.05 -15.14
C PRO A 732 33.08 -21.59 -14.93
N GLN A 733 33.69 -21.33 -13.77
CA GLN A 733 34.45 -20.12 -13.49
C GLN A 733 35.44 -19.84 -14.64
N ASN A 734 35.47 -18.59 -15.11
CA ASN A 734 36.36 -18.14 -16.20
C ASN A 734 37.06 -16.81 -15.89
N ALA A 735 36.91 -16.29 -14.66
CA ALA A 735 37.50 -15.03 -14.21
C ALA A 735 37.98 -15.11 -12.75
N VAL A 736 39.08 -14.41 -12.44
CA VAL A 736 39.62 -14.27 -11.08
C VAL A 736 39.98 -12.80 -10.82
N ARG A 737 39.59 -12.27 -9.66
CA ARG A 737 40.02 -10.93 -9.19
C ARG A 737 41.41 -11.04 -8.57
N ALA A 738 42.33 -10.16 -8.95
CA ALA A 738 43.69 -10.12 -8.44
C ALA A 738 44.21 -8.68 -8.32
N GLY A 739 45.36 -8.50 -7.66
CA GLY A 739 45.98 -7.19 -7.43
C GLY A 739 45.82 -6.65 -6.01
N ASP A 740 46.27 -5.41 -5.81
CA ASP A 740 46.20 -4.68 -4.54
C ASP A 740 46.09 -3.16 -4.76
N ASP A 741 45.83 -2.40 -3.70
CA ASP A 741 45.65 -0.93 -3.75
C ASP A 741 46.93 -0.15 -4.10
N GLY A 742 48.09 -0.81 -4.15
CA GLY A 742 49.38 -0.21 -4.54
C GLY A 742 49.64 -0.32 -6.04
N ALA A 743 49.51 -1.53 -6.59
CA ALA A 743 49.78 -1.81 -8.00
C ALA A 743 48.54 -1.63 -8.89
N GLY A 744 47.35 -1.87 -8.34
CA GLY A 744 46.10 -1.93 -9.08
C GLY A 744 45.43 -3.29 -9.06
N HIS A 745 44.09 -3.29 -8.96
CA HIS A 745 43.29 -4.49 -9.17
C HIS A 745 43.02 -4.76 -10.66
N TYR A 746 42.90 -6.03 -11.01
CA TYR A 746 42.61 -6.50 -12.36
C TYR A 746 41.82 -7.81 -12.33
N THR A 747 41.15 -8.10 -13.45
CA THR A 747 40.46 -9.37 -13.69
C THR A 747 41.28 -10.22 -14.64
N GLN A 748 41.68 -11.39 -14.17
CA GLN A 748 42.29 -12.42 -15.01
C GLN A 748 41.18 -13.26 -15.64
N PHE A 749 41.02 -13.17 -16.96
CA PHE A 749 40.08 -13.96 -17.75
C PHE A 749 40.77 -15.19 -18.35
N PHE A 750 40.04 -16.30 -18.42
CA PHE A 750 40.45 -17.50 -19.14
C PHE A 750 39.24 -18.26 -19.66
N TYR A 751 39.24 -18.66 -20.93
CA TYR A 751 38.14 -19.40 -21.54
C TYR A 751 38.68 -20.52 -22.41
N THR A 752 38.26 -21.75 -22.11
CA THR A 752 38.68 -22.96 -22.82
C THR A 752 37.52 -23.48 -23.67
N PHE A 753 37.79 -23.75 -24.95
CA PHE A 753 36.83 -24.33 -25.87
C PHE A 753 37.54 -25.25 -26.87
N LYS A 754 36.78 -26.13 -27.53
CA LYS A 754 37.28 -26.93 -28.65
C LYS A 754 36.75 -26.34 -29.95
N PRO A 755 37.63 -25.96 -30.91
CA PRO A 755 37.19 -25.37 -32.17
C PRO A 755 36.16 -26.23 -32.92
N SER A 756 36.33 -27.55 -32.95
CA SER A 756 35.42 -28.50 -33.63
C SER A 756 34.02 -28.63 -33.01
N GLU A 757 33.87 -28.30 -31.72
CA GLU A 757 32.59 -28.34 -31.01
C GLU A 757 31.90 -26.97 -31.00
N THR A 758 32.58 -25.92 -31.48
CA THR A 758 32.15 -24.52 -31.42
C THR A 758 32.39 -23.79 -32.75
N ASP A 759 31.81 -24.31 -33.84
CA ASP A 759 31.99 -23.84 -35.22
C ASP A 759 31.70 -22.33 -35.42
N HIS A 760 30.90 -21.73 -34.53
CA HIS A 760 30.59 -20.30 -34.53
C HIS A 760 31.67 -19.40 -33.90
N LEU A 761 32.66 -19.98 -33.20
CA LEU A 761 33.79 -19.27 -32.61
C LEU A 761 35.01 -19.18 -33.54
N VAL A 762 35.00 -19.87 -34.69
CA VAL A 762 36.08 -19.84 -35.70
C VAL A 762 35.46 -19.85 -37.12
N PRO A 763 34.96 -18.71 -37.63
CA PRO A 763 34.00 -18.71 -38.74
C PRO A 763 34.58 -18.89 -40.16
N SER A 764 35.85 -19.25 -40.36
CA SER A 764 36.38 -19.53 -41.71
C SER A 764 37.66 -20.36 -41.70
N VAL A 765 38.04 -20.98 -42.83
CA VAL A 765 39.38 -21.55 -43.03
C VAL A 765 40.31 -20.36 -43.32
N GLY A 766 41.01 -19.87 -42.30
CA GLY A 766 42.01 -18.82 -42.47
C GLY A 766 43.08 -19.25 -43.49
N ALA A 767 43.93 -18.32 -43.93
CA ALA A 767 45.07 -18.67 -44.78
C ALA A 767 45.94 -19.71 -44.03
N GLU A 768 45.88 -20.98 -44.47
CA GLU A 768 46.57 -22.11 -43.85
C GLU A 768 46.13 -22.45 -42.40
N GLY A 769 44.87 -22.17 -42.01
CA GLY A 769 44.36 -22.51 -40.67
C GLY A 769 44.85 -21.59 -39.55
N ARG A 770 45.48 -20.46 -39.90
CA ARG A 770 45.92 -19.42 -38.95
C ARG A 770 44.87 -18.33 -38.79
N HIS A 771 44.67 -17.91 -37.55
CA HIS A 771 43.67 -16.94 -37.13
C HIS A 771 44.24 -15.95 -36.12
N GLU A 772 43.80 -14.70 -36.18
CA GLU A 772 44.12 -13.68 -35.20
C GLU A 772 42.99 -13.54 -34.19
N VAL A 773 43.25 -13.89 -32.92
CA VAL A 773 42.27 -13.74 -31.83
C VAL A 773 42.52 -12.42 -31.11
N SER A 774 41.46 -11.64 -30.95
CA SER A 774 41.43 -10.40 -30.17
C SER A 774 40.28 -10.41 -29.17
N LEU A 775 40.32 -9.52 -28.17
CA LEU A 775 39.33 -9.50 -27.08
C LEU A 775 38.93 -8.06 -26.74
N LYS A 776 37.60 -7.83 -26.64
CA LYS A 776 37.00 -6.58 -26.14
C LYS A 776 36.33 -6.84 -24.79
N PHE A 777 36.65 -6.05 -23.77
CA PHE A 777 35.86 -5.98 -22.54
C PHE A 777 34.59 -5.18 -22.79
N LEU A 778 33.46 -5.69 -22.28
CA LEU A 778 32.17 -5.03 -22.30
C LEU A 778 31.68 -4.87 -20.85
N PRO A 779 31.11 -3.71 -20.49
CA PRO A 779 30.51 -3.52 -19.17
C PRO A 779 29.31 -4.47 -18.94
N PRO A 780 28.87 -4.63 -17.68
CA PRO A 780 27.66 -5.39 -17.35
C PRO A 780 26.43 -4.85 -18.09
N ASP A 781 25.54 -5.74 -18.57
CA ASP A 781 24.24 -5.37 -19.17
C ASP A 781 23.22 -5.04 -18.09
N GLU A 782 22.03 -4.64 -18.52
CA GLU A 782 20.90 -4.32 -17.65
C GLU A 782 20.55 -5.47 -16.68
N GLY A 783 20.66 -6.73 -17.12
CA GLY A 783 20.38 -7.89 -16.27
C GLY A 783 21.44 -8.07 -15.18
N GLN A 784 22.72 -7.97 -15.55
CA GLN A 784 23.84 -8.03 -14.61
C GLN A 784 23.82 -6.85 -13.62
N GLN A 785 23.49 -5.64 -14.09
CA GLN A 785 23.33 -4.45 -13.24
C GLN A 785 22.16 -4.61 -12.25
N ALA A 786 21.01 -5.13 -12.71
CA ALA A 786 19.89 -5.42 -11.84
C ALA A 786 20.23 -6.48 -10.77
N SER A 787 21.16 -7.39 -11.05
CA SER A 787 21.67 -8.38 -10.11
C SER A 787 22.80 -7.88 -9.19
N GLY A 788 23.23 -6.62 -9.33
CA GLY A 788 24.19 -5.97 -8.43
C GLY A 788 25.60 -5.76 -8.98
N ALA A 789 25.86 -6.02 -10.27
CA ALA A 789 27.18 -5.77 -10.89
C ALA A 789 27.27 -4.32 -11.45
N PRO A 790 28.07 -3.42 -10.84
CA PRO A 790 28.12 -2.02 -11.27
C PRO A 790 28.95 -1.83 -12.55
N ALA A 791 28.47 -0.99 -13.47
CA ALA A 791 29.18 -0.61 -14.68
C ALA A 791 30.27 0.45 -14.42
N ASN A 792 31.25 0.11 -13.57
CA ASN A 792 32.32 1.02 -13.15
C ASN A 792 33.33 1.36 -14.26
N PHE A 793 33.38 0.52 -15.29
CA PHE A 793 34.34 0.61 -16.39
C PHE A 793 33.61 0.77 -17.72
N LEU A 794 34.17 1.58 -18.62
CA LEU A 794 33.77 1.63 -20.02
C LEU A 794 34.31 0.41 -20.77
N GLU A 795 33.73 0.13 -21.93
CA GLU A 795 34.28 -0.89 -22.82
C GLU A 795 35.74 -0.60 -23.18
N SER A 796 36.51 -1.66 -23.38
CA SER A 796 37.86 -1.51 -23.90
C SER A 796 37.81 -1.23 -25.40
N ILE A 797 38.98 -0.94 -25.98
CA ILE A 797 39.15 -0.76 -27.42
C ILE A 797 38.46 -1.85 -28.24
N ASP A 798 37.79 -1.45 -29.32
CA ASP A 798 37.12 -2.36 -30.24
C ASP A 798 38.10 -2.88 -31.30
N PRO A 799 38.39 -4.20 -31.34
CA PRO A 799 39.30 -4.76 -32.34
C PRO A 799 38.86 -4.55 -33.79
N ALA A 800 37.57 -4.36 -34.06
CA ALA A 800 37.09 -4.09 -35.42
C ALA A 800 37.31 -2.61 -35.83
N GLU A 801 37.29 -1.67 -34.88
CA GLU A 801 37.48 -0.24 -35.16
C GLU A 801 38.95 0.17 -35.12
N ASP A 802 39.74 -0.37 -34.20
CA ASP A 802 41.19 -0.12 -34.07
C ASP A 802 41.97 -1.43 -33.85
N PRO A 803 42.18 -2.22 -34.93
CA PRO A 803 42.84 -3.53 -34.88
C PRO A 803 44.34 -3.46 -34.55
N ASP A 804 44.97 -2.28 -34.69
CA ASP A 804 46.40 -2.11 -34.41
C ASP A 804 46.67 -1.85 -32.94
N ALA A 805 45.75 -1.17 -32.24
CA ALA A 805 45.87 -0.90 -30.81
C ALA A 805 45.23 -1.99 -29.93
N ALA A 806 44.35 -2.84 -30.48
CA ALA A 806 43.77 -3.98 -29.76
C ALA A 806 44.81 -5.10 -29.50
N PRO A 807 44.81 -5.74 -28.32
CA PRO A 807 45.63 -6.92 -28.06
C PRO A 807 45.21 -8.08 -28.97
N LYS A 808 46.20 -8.72 -29.58
CA LYS A 808 46.01 -9.81 -30.54
C LYS A 808 47.00 -10.95 -30.31
N VAL A 809 46.55 -12.17 -30.56
CA VAL A 809 47.37 -13.38 -30.50
C VAL A 809 47.05 -14.29 -31.68
N GLU A 810 48.08 -14.83 -32.33
CA GLU A 810 47.91 -15.80 -33.43
C GLU A 810 47.57 -17.18 -32.86
N VAL A 811 46.61 -17.87 -33.48
CA VAL A 811 46.29 -19.28 -33.24
C VAL A 811 46.30 -20.06 -34.55
N ALA A 812 46.77 -21.31 -34.53
CA ALA A 812 46.85 -22.18 -35.70
C ALA A 812 46.05 -23.47 -35.46
N ILE A 813 44.99 -23.68 -36.24
CA ILE A 813 44.02 -24.77 -36.07
C ILE A 813 44.02 -25.63 -37.34
N ASP A 814 44.39 -26.91 -37.18
CA ASP A 814 44.34 -27.90 -38.25
C ASP A 814 42.91 -28.45 -38.39
N PRO A 815 42.32 -28.43 -39.60
CA PRO A 815 41.03 -29.05 -39.84
C PRO A 815 41.10 -30.57 -39.64
N ILE A 816 40.05 -31.16 -39.08
CA ILE A 816 39.93 -32.63 -39.00
C ILE A 816 39.78 -33.19 -40.42
N ASP A 817 40.63 -34.14 -40.80
CA ASP A 817 40.51 -34.89 -42.06
C ASP A 817 39.16 -35.63 -42.07
N PRO A 818 38.22 -35.31 -42.99
CA PRO A 818 36.92 -35.96 -43.05
C PRO A 818 36.99 -37.44 -43.48
N ASN A 819 38.17 -37.95 -43.88
CA ASN A 819 38.40 -39.37 -44.21
C ASN A 819 39.69 -39.90 -43.57
N PRO A 820 39.67 -40.31 -42.28
CA PRO A 820 40.86 -40.86 -41.65
C PRO A 820 41.26 -42.18 -42.33
N THR A 821 42.34 -42.18 -43.12
CA THR A 821 42.89 -43.43 -43.66
C THR A 821 43.60 -44.21 -42.56
N THR A 822 42.94 -45.20 -41.97
CA THR A 822 43.58 -46.17 -41.09
C THR A 822 44.47 -47.11 -41.91
N LYS A 823 45.76 -46.80 -42.02
CA LYS A 823 46.75 -47.83 -42.35
C LYS A 823 47.02 -48.65 -41.08
N LEU A 824 46.32 -49.77 -40.94
CA LEU A 824 46.77 -50.87 -40.08
C LEU A 824 48.07 -51.41 -40.67
N GLU A 825 49.19 -51.21 -39.99
CA GLU A 825 50.43 -51.92 -40.31
C GLU A 825 50.23 -53.41 -40.03
N THR A 826 50.39 -54.24 -41.07
CA THR A 826 50.40 -55.71 -40.93
C THR A 826 51.65 -56.14 -40.16
N PRO A 827 51.53 -56.82 -39.01
CA PRO A 827 52.69 -57.33 -38.27
C PRO A 827 53.41 -58.44 -39.04
N ASP A 828 54.73 -58.52 -38.89
CA ASP A 828 55.54 -59.62 -39.40
C ASP A 828 55.06 -60.96 -38.83
N GLY A 829 54.61 -61.86 -39.71
CA GLY A 829 54.06 -63.18 -39.36
C GLY A 829 52.62 -63.44 -39.81
N PHE A 830 52.03 -62.59 -40.63
CA PHE A 830 50.67 -62.78 -41.16
C PHE A 830 50.59 -64.04 -42.06
N ASP A 831 49.81 -65.04 -41.63
CA ASP A 831 49.49 -66.25 -42.40
C ASP A 831 48.30 -65.96 -43.34
N PRO A 832 48.50 -65.98 -44.67
CA PRO A 832 47.46 -65.67 -45.65
C PRO A 832 46.32 -66.72 -45.72
N ALA A 833 46.37 -67.79 -44.93
CA ALA A 833 45.31 -68.80 -44.87
C ALA A 833 44.14 -68.47 -43.91
N LEU A 834 44.25 -67.41 -43.10
CA LEU A 834 43.17 -67.01 -42.19
C LEU A 834 42.24 -65.99 -42.86
N PRO A 835 40.89 -66.16 -42.81
CA PRO A 835 39.97 -65.17 -43.32
C PRO A 835 40.08 -63.87 -42.51
N PRO A 836 39.97 -62.69 -43.16
CA PRO A 836 40.03 -61.41 -42.46
C PRO A 836 38.89 -61.32 -41.43
N PRO A 837 39.14 -60.76 -40.23
CA PRO A 837 38.08 -60.52 -39.28
C PRO A 837 37.04 -59.58 -39.91
N SER A 838 35.76 -59.96 -39.85
CA SER A 838 34.66 -59.09 -40.27
C SER A 838 34.53 -57.92 -39.29
N ILE A 839 34.35 -56.72 -39.83
CA ILE A 839 34.05 -55.49 -39.10
C ILE A 839 32.79 -55.66 -38.25
#